data_AF-A0A6V2JL03-F1
#
_entry.id   AF-A0A6V2JL03-F1
#
_cell.length_a   1.000
_cell.length_b   1.000
_cell.length_c   1.000
_cell.angle_alpha   90.00
_cell.angle_beta   90.00
_cell.angle_gamma   90.00
#
_symmetry.space_group_name_H-M   'P 1'
#
loop_
_entity.id
_entity.type
_entity.pdbx_description
1 polymer ?
#
loop_
_entity_poly.entity_id
_entity_poly.type
_entity_poly.pdbx_seq_one_letter_code
_entity_poly.pdbx_strand_id
1 'polypeptide(L)'
;MADNDEDLYDEFGNYIGPDLDSSSEEDSSSDDESDASSRGGAQGDDDVASDVSDDNKQLVEHDGMGEEEATAAPSNAIVLHEDKVHYPSASEVYGEGVRTAVLDEDAMDIDVPIIEPPKTKTFSFVHEKAEEVGTTTTSTTKDKNDEGGEDLVSDSYLATTLLMNETTVTRRCVALAGHLHHGKTTFVDLLLEQTKTNIDAFGPRAALESHNSNAGGSAAGGGGGGGGGPRYTDTLKAEHYRQMSIKSTPITLPLPDLRGKCHALTMIDCPGHTHFHDETVASFKAADGAVIAIDALEGIMMHTEMCIRQAISDGLPIVLVITKVDRLILECKLPPNDLYYKLRHLIDSVNALIQNNTIVVTQKHGAIRRAGYPKLSPDRGNVAFSSGMHGWCFTLDGFANMYLDNAGGEDGLGKHLTPQEFAKRLWGDTYLNAETGLFERRPPTSSSKRTFVEYILEPLYKIYTACLGEKEDVVSKTLRSVGVLLSRDQLRSSARPLLRAACRRFFGVNCGYVDMIVRHIPSPAAAARGKVARCYTGPLDSPVATSMIKCDPRGPLMIHCVKLYAAPDGQSFSTFGRIYSGTIKPGDRVKVLGEAYSPDDDEDMALATVSTVSIPRGRRRTEVTMARAGNWVLLDGVDANISKTATITGAGSGSAFVDSEHNVQIFSPLKFPQVS
;
A
#
# COMPACT_ATOMS: atom_id res chain seq x y z
N MET A 1 35.06 46.67 -36.40
CA MET A 1 35.44 45.24 -36.47
C MET A 1 35.97 44.91 -35.08
N ALA A 2 35.13 44.72 -34.05
CA ALA A 2 33.69 44.38 -34.05
C ALA A 2 33.44 42.96 -34.62
N ASP A 3 32.84 42.00 -33.91
CA ASP A 3 32.20 42.04 -32.57
C ASP A 3 32.54 40.81 -31.70
N ASN A 4 31.80 40.57 -30.61
CA ASN A 4 32.14 39.67 -29.49
C ASN A 4 31.97 38.17 -29.81
N ASP A 5 32.78 37.32 -29.17
CA ASP A 5 32.58 35.86 -29.11
C ASP A 5 31.68 35.41 -27.93
N GLU A 6 31.27 36.33 -27.03
CA GLU A 6 30.52 36.01 -25.80
C GLU A 6 29.03 35.65 -26.05
N ASP A 7 28.46 36.03 -27.20
CA ASP A 7 27.03 35.82 -27.53
C ASP A 7 26.71 34.40 -28.08
N LEU A 8 27.69 33.48 -28.13
CA LEU A 8 27.54 32.13 -28.71
C LEU A 8 27.24 31.01 -27.71
N TYR A 9 27.13 31.33 -26.41
CA TYR A 9 26.80 30.38 -25.34
C TYR A 9 25.65 30.89 -24.47
N ASP A 10 24.81 29.99 -23.93
CA ASP A 10 23.74 30.38 -23.00
C ASP A 10 24.24 30.62 -21.56
N GLU A 11 23.36 31.16 -20.70
CA GLU A 11 23.66 31.46 -19.30
C GLU A 11 23.92 30.19 -18.43
N PHE A 12 23.84 29.00 -19.03
CA PHE A 12 24.17 27.69 -18.43
C PHE A 12 25.41 27.02 -19.07
N GLY A 13 26.02 27.64 -20.09
CA GLY A 13 27.24 27.15 -20.77
C GLY A 13 27.01 26.24 -21.98
N ASN A 14 25.79 26.14 -22.52
CA ASN A 14 25.53 25.39 -23.75
C ASN A 14 25.87 26.24 -24.98
N TYR A 15 26.53 25.65 -25.99
CA TYR A 15 26.79 26.33 -27.26
C TYR A 15 25.50 26.49 -28.07
N ILE A 16 25.29 27.69 -28.63
CA ILE A 16 24.15 28.03 -29.50
C ILE A 16 24.58 28.55 -30.87
N GLY A 17 25.87 28.44 -31.20
CA GLY A 17 26.39 28.78 -32.53
C GLY A 17 25.94 27.81 -33.62
N PRO A 18 26.14 28.17 -34.91
CA PRO A 18 25.79 27.33 -36.05
C PRO A 18 26.65 26.06 -36.08
N ASP A 19 26.08 24.97 -36.62
CA ASP A 19 26.72 23.66 -36.70
C ASP A 19 28.06 23.71 -37.46
N LEU A 20 29.07 23.01 -36.95
CA LEU A 20 30.42 22.96 -37.50
C LEU A 20 30.59 21.72 -38.39
N ASP A 21 30.84 21.95 -39.68
CA ASP A 21 31.15 20.90 -40.66
C ASP A 21 32.59 20.35 -40.52
N SER A 22 32.78 19.11 -41.00
CA SER A 22 34.04 18.33 -41.11
C SER A 22 34.65 17.77 -39.81
N SER A 23 35.23 16.56 -39.77
CA SER A 23 35.19 15.43 -40.72
C SER A 23 35.81 14.15 -40.11
N SER A 24 35.31 12.98 -40.53
CA SER A 24 35.98 11.66 -40.59
C SER A 24 36.72 11.12 -39.35
N GLU A 25 36.20 10.04 -38.77
CA GLU A 25 36.80 8.70 -38.92
C GLU A 25 35.74 7.60 -38.63
N GLU A 26 36.11 6.33 -38.75
CA GLU A 26 35.25 5.13 -38.79
C GLU A 26 34.78 4.69 -37.35
N ASP A 27 33.87 3.74 -37.11
CA ASP A 27 33.59 2.48 -37.81
C ASP A 27 32.25 1.79 -37.36
N SER A 28 31.89 0.69 -38.05
CA SER A 28 31.04 -0.47 -37.65
C SER A 28 29.49 -0.45 -37.77
N SER A 29 29.00 -1.43 -38.55
CA SER A 29 27.68 -2.14 -38.56
C SER A 29 26.36 -1.33 -38.50
N SER A 30 25.45 -1.31 -39.49
CA SER A 30 24.83 -2.34 -40.37
C SER A 30 23.50 -2.95 -39.86
N ASP A 31 22.40 -2.37 -40.36
CA ASP A 31 21.19 -2.99 -40.93
C ASP A 31 20.23 -3.88 -40.09
N ASP A 32 18.97 -3.39 -40.01
CA ASP A 32 17.68 -4.10 -40.15
C ASP A 32 17.20 -5.13 -39.07
N GLU A 33 15.89 -5.43 -38.91
CA GLU A 33 14.68 -5.11 -39.71
C GLU A 33 13.37 -5.01 -38.85
N SER A 34 12.21 -4.85 -39.53
CA SER A 34 10.80 -5.08 -39.12
C SER A 34 10.09 -3.98 -38.29
N ASP A 35 8.81 -3.60 -38.50
CA ASP A 35 7.77 -3.76 -39.56
C ASP A 35 6.72 -2.61 -39.29
N ALA A 36 5.81 -2.11 -40.15
CA ALA A 36 5.23 -2.57 -41.41
C ALA A 36 4.60 -1.42 -42.23
N SER A 37 4.25 -1.67 -43.51
CA SER A 37 2.81 -1.86 -43.90
C SER A 37 2.50 -1.86 -45.42
N SER A 38 2.16 -3.06 -45.92
CA SER A 38 1.14 -3.36 -46.94
C SER A 38 1.42 -3.27 -48.46
N ARG A 39 0.90 -4.31 -49.17
CA ARG A 39 0.71 -4.48 -50.64
C ARG A 39 1.99 -4.64 -51.48
N GLY A 40 2.33 -5.80 -52.07
CA GLY A 40 1.77 -7.16 -52.01
C GLY A 40 1.39 -7.75 -53.37
N GLY A 41 1.73 -9.02 -53.64
CA GLY A 41 1.26 -9.76 -54.83
C GLY A 41 2.04 -11.01 -55.26
N ALA A 42 1.43 -12.19 -55.01
CA ALA A 42 1.46 -13.42 -55.82
C ALA A 42 2.71 -14.34 -55.91
N GLN A 43 2.44 -15.64 -55.62
CA GLN A 43 3.05 -16.88 -56.14
C GLN A 43 4.50 -17.24 -55.72
N GLY A 44 4.79 -18.48 -55.29
CA GLY A 44 3.89 -19.62 -55.05
C GLY A 44 4.62 -20.90 -54.58
N ASP A 45 3.83 -21.90 -54.18
CA ASP A 45 4.13 -23.34 -54.02
C ASP A 45 5.21 -23.70 -52.95
N ASP A 46 4.85 -24.35 -51.83
CA ASP A 46 4.83 -25.83 -51.59
C ASP A 46 6.27 -26.41 -51.31
N ASP A 47 6.55 -27.29 -50.32
CA ASP A 47 5.73 -27.90 -49.25
C ASP A 47 6.60 -28.49 -48.09
N VAL A 48 6.08 -28.48 -46.86
CA VAL A 48 6.24 -29.43 -45.70
C VAL A 48 7.60 -30.06 -45.25
N ALA A 49 7.78 -30.12 -43.90
CA ALA A 49 8.62 -31.04 -43.08
C ALA A 49 10.16 -30.84 -42.95
N SER A 50 10.85 -31.22 -41.85
CA SER A 50 10.43 -31.46 -40.44
C SER A 50 11.65 -31.55 -39.47
N ASP A 51 11.34 -31.60 -38.15
CA ASP A 51 12.13 -32.17 -37.04
C ASP A 51 13.35 -31.42 -36.48
N VAL A 52 13.88 -31.98 -35.37
CA VAL A 52 14.52 -31.25 -34.25
C VAL A 52 15.78 -31.97 -33.73
N SER A 53 16.88 -31.23 -33.65
CA SER A 53 18.03 -31.40 -32.72
C SER A 53 18.86 -30.11 -32.80
N ASP A 54 19.26 -29.41 -31.73
CA ASP A 54 19.92 -29.85 -30.50
C ASP A 54 21.35 -30.35 -30.78
N ASP A 55 22.28 -29.39 -30.95
CA ASP A 55 23.64 -29.63 -31.46
C ASP A 55 24.68 -29.22 -30.39
N ASN A 56 24.95 -30.17 -29.49
CA ASN A 56 26.00 -30.09 -28.48
C ASN A 56 27.37 -30.11 -29.16
N LYS A 57 28.12 -28.99 -29.15
CA LYS A 57 29.46 -28.87 -29.78
C LYS A 57 30.52 -29.73 -29.09
N GLN A 58 30.48 -31.02 -29.36
CA GLN A 58 31.57 -31.96 -29.12
C GLN A 58 32.64 -31.79 -30.20
N LEU A 59 33.91 -31.92 -29.81
CA LEU A 59 35.07 -31.69 -30.67
C LEU A 59 35.10 -32.70 -31.82
N VAL A 60 35.20 -32.23 -33.07
CA VAL A 60 35.48 -33.08 -34.23
C VAL A 60 36.99 -33.20 -34.39
N GLU A 61 37.51 -34.39 -34.09
CA GLU A 61 38.92 -34.75 -34.30
C GLU A 61 39.19 -34.92 -35.80
N HIS A 62 40.22 -34.23 -36.32
CA HIS A 62 40.59 -34.33 -37.74
C HIS A 62 41.52 -35.53 -37.97
N ASP A 63 40.96 -36.74 -37.90
CA ASP A 63 41.71 -37.98 -38.05
C ASP A 63 42.00 -38.28 -39.54
N GLY A 64 42.97 -37.55 -40.09
CA GLY A 64 43.41 -37.63 -41.48
C GLY A 64 44.47 -38.71 -41.73
N MET A 65 44.13 -39.99 -41.55
CA MET A 65 45.02 -41.11 -41.89
C MET A 65 45.22 -41.24 -43.41
N GLY A 66 46.18 -40.49 -43.95
CA GLY A 66 46.77 -40.73 -45.27
C GLY A 66 48.06 -41.53 -45.16
N GLU A 67 48.02 -42.81 -45.57
CA GLU A 67 49.25 -43.60 -45.76
C GLU A 67 49.99 -43.13 -47.02
N GLU A 68 50.99 -42.24 -46.87
CA GLU A 68 52.00 -42.02 -47.91
C GLU A 68 53.39 -42.51 -47.45
N GLU A 69 54.17 -42.99 -48.42
CA GLU A 69 55.33 -43.85 -48.16
C GLU A 69 56.52 -43.10 -47.55
N ALA A 70 57.36 -43.85 -46.81
CA ALA A 70 58.58 -43.36 -46.18
C ALA A 70 59.67 -42.97 -47.21
N THR A 71 59.49 -41.83 -47.87
CA THR A 71 60.51 -41.22 -48.72
C THR A 71 61.49 -40.42 -47.84
N ALA A 72 62.79 -40.65 -48.04
CA ALA A 72 63.83 -39.99 -47.24
C ALA A 72 63.88 -38.49 -47.56
N ALA A 73 63.54 -37.65 -46.58
CA ALA A 73 63.53 -36.20 -46.73
C ALA A 73 64.90 -35.66 -47.20
N PRO A 74 64.95 -34.72 -48.17
CA PRO A 74 66.20 -34.13 -48.62
C PRO A 74 66.79 -33.28 -47.49
N SER A 75 67.95 -33.68 -46.96
CA SER A 75 68.55 -33.14 -45.72
C SER A 75 69.10 -31.70 -45.81
N ASN A 76 68.60 -30.90 -46.76
CA ASN A 76 69.01 -29.52 -47.07
C ASN A 76 67.80 -28.64 -47.50
N ALA A 77 66.57 -28.98 -47.10
CA ALA A 77 65.44 -28.06 -47.22
C ALA A 77 65.68 -26.81 -46.36
N ILE A 78 65.60 -25.61 -46.96
CA ILE A 78 65.83 -24.34 -46.25
C ILE A 78 64.54 -23.94 -45.55
N VAL A 79 64.51 -24.06 -44.22
CA VAL A 79 63.44 -23.50 -43.38
C VAL A 79 63.63 -21.98 -43.29
N LEU A 80 62.56 -21.22 -43.54
CA LEU A 80 62.56 -19.75 -43.40
C LEU A 80 62.73 -19.35 -41.92
N HIS A 81 63.03 -18.08 -41.65
CA HIS A 81 63.22 -17.65 -40.27
C HIS A 81 61.88 -17.64 -39.49
N GLU A 82 60.78 -17.27 -40.14
CA GLU A 82 59.44 -17.26 -39.54
C GLU A 82 58.93 -18.68 -39.24
N ASP A 83 59.06 -19.62 -40.19
CA ASP A 83 58.66 -21.02 -40.03
C ASP A 83 59.58 -21.84 -39.11
N LYS A 84 60.57 -21.21 -38.48
CA LYS A 84 61.59 -21.92 -37.69
C LYS A 84 61.05 -22.33 -36.33
N VAL A 85 60.39 -23.48 -36.28
CA VAL A 85 60.01 -24.17 -35.05
C VAL A 85 61.28 -24.45 -34.22
N HIS A 86 61.50 -23.63 -33.19
CA HIS A 86 62.71 -23.67 -32.36
C HIS A 86 62.66 -24.73 -31.25
N TYR A 87 61.46 -25.22 -30.91
CA TYR A 87 61.19 -26.18 -29.84
C TYR A 87 60.07 -27.14 -30.28
N PRO A 88 60.09 -28.44 -29.86
CA PRO A 88 59.00 -29.38 -30.14
C PRO A 88 57.68 -28.95 -29.50
N SER A 89 56.55 -29.45 -29.99
CA SER A 89 55.24 -29.09 -29.42
C SER A 89 55.06 -29.63 -27.99
N ALA A 90 54.20 -28.98 -27.21
CA ALA A 90 53.96 -29.40 -25.83
C ALA A 90 53.39 -30.83 -25.74
N SER A 91 52.56 -31.22 -26.70
CA SER A 91 52.01 -32.57 -26.83
C SER A 91 53.07 -33.63 -27.15
N GLU A 92 54.07 -33.33 -28.00
CA GLU A 92 55.22 -34.23 -28.23
C GLU A 92 56.06 -34.44 -26.97
N VAL A 93 56.20 -33.42 -26.12
CA VAL A 93 57.05 -33.47 -24.91
C VAL A 93 56.40 -34.26 -23.77
N TYR A 94 55.08 -34.15 -23.58
CA TYR A 94 54.36 -34.81 -22.48
C TYR A 94 53.58 -36.08 -22.88
N GLY A 95 53.30 -36.26 -24.17
CA GLY A 95 52.59 -37.42 -24.71
C GLY A 95 51.07 -37.37 -24.55
N GLU A 96 50.38 -38.21 -25.32
CA GLU A 96 48.91 -38.28 -25.46
C GLU A 96 48.14 -38.48 -24.13
N GLY A 97 48.80 -39.00 -23.09
CA GLY A 97 48.21 -39.16 -21.75
C GLY A 97 48.09 -37.87 -20.93
N VAL A 98 48.60 -36.73 -21.42
CA VAL A 98 48.62 -35.45 -20.70
C VAL A 98 47.95 -34.35 -21.52
N ARG A 99 46.81 -33.83 -21.04
CA ARG A 99 46.15 -32.68 -21.65
C ARG A 99 46.96 -31.40 -21.40
N THR A 100 47.79 -31.03 -22.37
CA THR A 100 48.41 -29.70 -22.43
C THR A 100 47.36 -28.66 -22.80
N ALA A 101 47.26 -27.59 -22.01
CA ALA A 101 46.44 -26.42 -22.31
C ALA A 101 47.29 -25.17 -22.18
N VAL A 102 47.14 -24.24 -23.12
CA VAL A 102 47.67 -22.88 -23.05
C VAL A 102 46.50 -21.97 -22.69
N LEU A 103 46.73 -21.04 -21.76
CA LEU A 103 45.75 -20.08 -21.29
C LEU A 103 46.45 -18.71 -21.29
N ASP A 104 46.29 -17.97 -22.39
CA ASP A 104 46.95 -16.68 -22.60
C ASP A 104 46.14 -15.51 -22.01
N GLU A 105 44.86 -15.73 -21.70
CA GLU A 105 43.93 -14.76 -21.12
C GLU A 105 43.24 -15.36 -19.87
N ASP A 106 42.91 -14.50 -18.90
CA ASP A 106 42.20 -14.90 -17.67
C ASP A 106 40.72 -15.22 -17.96
N ALA A 107 40.22 -16.33 -17.40
CA ALA A 107 38.84 -16.79 -17.64
C ALA A 107 37.74 -16.02 -16.86
N MET A 108 38.09 -14.92 -16.19
CA MET A 108 37.18 -14.05 -15.43
C MET A 108 37.71 -12.61 -15.44
N ASP A 109 36.82 -11.62 -15.61
CA ASP A 109 37.18 -10.20 -15.52
C ASP A 109 37.68 -9.82 -14.11
N ILE A 110 38.57 -8.82 -14.04
CA ILE A 110 39.14 -8.29 -12.79
C ILE A 110 38.08 -7.76 -11.79
N ASP A 111 36.90 -7.37 -12.28
CA ASP A 111 35.77 -6.93 -11.47
C ASP A 111 34.99 -8.09 -10.81
N VAL A 112 35.23 -9.33 -11.22
CA VAL A 112 34.62 -10.54 -10.62
C VAL A 112 35.48 -11.00 -9.44
N PRO A 113 34.99 -10.89 -8.18
CA PRO A 113 35.79 -11.25 -7.02
C PRO A 113 35.94 -12.78 -6.90
N ILE A 114 37.19 -13.25 -6.88
CA ILE A 114 37.58 -14.68 -6.73
C ILE A 114 36.89 -15.37 -5.53
N ILE A 115 36.55 -14.61 -4.49
CA ILE A 115 35.67 -15.04 -3.40
C ILE A 115 34.49 -14.06 -3.35
N GLU A 116 33.29 -14.52 -3.68
CA GLU A 116 32.09 -13.69 -3.57
C GLU A 116 31.85 -13.25 -2.11
N PRO A 117 31.72 -11.94 -1.82
CA PRO A 117 31.32 -11.49 -0.50
C PRO A 117 29.83 -11.78 -0.25
N PRO A 118 29.41 -12.06 1.00
CA PRO A 118 28.01 -12.37 1.31
C PRO A 118 27.10 -11.13 1.11
N LYS A 119 26.46 -11.04 -0.06
CA LYS A 119 25.58 -9.94 -0.47
C LYS A 119 24.12 -10.21 -0.08
N THR A 120 23.66 -9.67 1.05
CA THR A 120 22.23 -9.69 1.44
C THR A 120 21.40 -8.74 0.58
N LYS A 121 20.95 -9.21 -0.59
CA LYS A 121 20.02 -8.49 -1.47
C LYS A 121 18.70 -8.25 -0.73
N THR A 122 18.44 -7.00 -0.35
CA THR A 122 17.19 -6.59 0.31
C THR A 122 16.56 -5.43 -0.44
N PHE A 123 15.33 -5.59 -0.93
CA PHE A 123 14.64 -4.56 -1.73
C PHE A 123 13.58 -3.78 -0.94
N SER A 124 13.17 -4.30 0.23
CA SER A 124 12.19 -3.70 1.13
C SER A 124 12.75 -3.46 2.54
N PHE A 125 11.93 -2.78 3.36
CA PHE A 125 12.08 -2.62 4.81
C PHE A 125 11.13 -3.55 5.59
N VAL A 126 10.73 -4.67 4.98
CA VAL A 126 9.96 -5.72 5.67
C VAL A 126 10.93 -6.59 6.45
N HIS A 127 10.66 -6.82 7.73
CA HIS A 127 11.50 -7.67 8.56
C HIS A 127 11.17 -9.14 8.31
N GLU A 128 12.17 -9.95 7.95
CA GLU A 128 12.01 -11.38 7.63
C GLU A 128 11.64 -12.23 8.84
N LYS A 129 12.06 -11.81 10.05
CA LYS A 129 11.62 -12.46 11.28
C LYS A 129 10.17 -12.09 11.57
N ALA A 130 9.26 -13.01 11.28
CA ALA A 130 7.94 -13.02 11.90
C ALA A 130 8.08 -13.18 13.42
N GLU A 131 7.22 -12.50 14.18
CA GLU A 131 7.10 -12.73 15.62
C GLU A 131 6.21 -13.96 15.85
N GLU A 132 6.80 -15.08 16.29
CA GLU A 132 6.05 -16.30 16.62
C GLU A 132 5.04 -16.05 17.75
N VAL A 133 3.76 -16.36 17.51
CA VAL A 133 2.68 -16.11 18.47
C VAL A 133 2.60 -17.21 19.53
N GLY A 134 3.60 -17.25 20.40
CA GLY A 134 3.69 -18.11 21.59
C GLY A 134 5.14 -18.41 21.93
N THR A 135 5.64 -18.22 23.16
CA THR A 135 4.97 -18.54 24.44
C THR A 135 5.37 -17.54 25.54
N THR A 136 4.56 -17.40 26.61
CA THR A 136 4.90 -16.57 27.77
C THR A 136 6.08 -17.11 28.59
N THR A 137 7.30 -16.79 28.16
CA THR A 137 8.51 -16.80 28.99
C THR A 137 9.15 -15.42 28.97
N THR A 138 9.41 -14.86 30.16
CA THR A 138 10.06 -13.54 30.33
C THR A 138 11.56 -13.62 30.03
N SER A 139 11.94 -13.67 28.75
CA SER A 139 13.32 -13.49 28.30
C SER A 139 13.65 -12.00 28.19
N THR A 140 14.24 -11.42 29.24
CA THR A 140 14.70 -10.02 29.25
C THR A 140 15.99 -9.83 28.45
N THR A 141 15.94 -10.11 27.14
CA THR A 141 16.97 -9.76 26.16
C THR A 141 16.51 -8.53 25.39
N LYS A 142 16.97 -7.34 25.81
CA LYS A 142 16.71 -6.09 25.08
C LYS A 142 17.51 -6.08 23.78
N ASP A 143 16.91 -6.51 22.68
CA ASP A 143 17.43 -6.23 21.35
C ASP A 143 17.37 -4.72 21.11
N LYS A 144 18.55 -4.08 21.14
CA LYS A 144 18.69 -2.61 21.07
C LYS A 144 18.35 -1.99 19.71
N ASN A 145 17.96 -2.82 18.75
CA ASN A 145 17.74 -2.46 17.36
C ASN A 145 16.25 -2.50 16.96
N ASP A 146 15.34 -2.84 17.88
CA ASP A 146 13.90 -2.74 17.62
C ASP A 146 13.42 -1.29 17.80
N GLU A 147 13.48 -0.53 16.70
CA GLU A 147 12.96 0.83 16.60
C GLU A 147 11.41 0.87 16.72
N GLY A 148 10.74 -0.27 16.59
CA GLY A 148 9.28 -0.40 16.54
C GLY A 148 8.62 -0.73 17.88
N GLY A 149 8.93 0.05 18.94
CA GLY A 149 8.58 -0.24 20.34
C GLY A 149 7.19 -0.82 20.64
N GLU A 150 7.07 -1.56 21.74
CA GLU A 150 5.97 -2.48 22.08
C GLU A 150 4.54 -1.97 21.74
N ASP A 151 3.70 -2.83 21.16
CA ASP A 151 2.29 -2.52 20.90
C ASP A 151 1.45 -2.60 22.20
N LEU A 152 0.51 -1.67 22.39
CA LEU A 152 -0.42 -1.58 23.51
C LEU A 152 -1.36 -2.79 23.64
N VAL A 153 -1.49 -3.57 22.57
CA VAL A 153 -2.30 -4.78 22.47
C VAL A 153 -1.42 -5.84 21.83
N SER A 154 -1.24 -6.98 22.50
CA SER A 154 -0.35 -8.04 22.00
C SER A 154 -0.87 -8.68 20.72
N ASP A 155 0.04 -9.09 19.84
CA ASP A 155 -0.28 -9.80 18.59
C ASP A 155 -1.06 -11.11 18.84
N SER A 156 -0.81 -11.77 19.98
CA SER A 156 -1.63 -12.90 20.45
C SER A 156 -3.10 -12.52 20.68
N TYR A 157 -3.40 -11.36 21.29
CA TYR A 157 -4.78 -10.91 21.44
C TYR A 157 -5.40 -10.53 20.08
N LEU A 158 -4.64 -9.89 19.19
CA LEU A 158 -5.10 -9.56 17.84
C LEU A 158 -5.47 -10.82 17.06
N ALA A 159 -4.56 -11.80 16.98
CA ALA A 159 -4.78 -13.07 16.30
C ALA A 159 -5.92 -13.86 16.96
N THR A 160 -5.78 -14.22 18.25
CA THR A 160 -6.66 -15.18 18.92
C THR A 160 -8.04 -14.60 19.27
N THR A 161 -8.11 -13.35 19.77
CA THR A 161 -9.37 -12.78 20.27
C THR A 161 -10.15 -12.01 19.21
N LEU A 162 -9.47 -11.25 18.35
CA LEU A 162 -10.14 -10.40 17.36
C LEU A 162 -10.32 -11.07 15.99
N LEU A 163 -9.33 -11.85 15.53
CA LEU A 163 -9.29 -12.44 14.18
C LEU A 163 -9.71 -13.92 14.11
N MET A 164 -9.49 -14.73 15.15
CA MET A 164 -9.91 -16.15 15.19
C MET A 164 -11.34 -16.37 15.73
N ASN A 165 -11.94 -15.39 16.41
CA ASN A 165 -13.32 -15.48 16.91
C ASN A 165 -14.31 -15.76 15.75
N GLU A 166 -15.24 -16.71 15.93
CA GLU A 166 -16.25 -17.09 14.92
C GLU A 166 -17.16 -15.92 14.51
N THR A 167 -17.42 -14.96 15.40
CA THR A 167 -18.19 -13.77 15.05
C THR A 167 -17.31 -12.72 14.35
N THR A 168 -17.49 -12.51 13.04
CA THR A 168 -16.76 -11.48 12.25
C THR A 168 -17.10 -10.02 12.63
N VAL A 169 -17.94 -9.81 13.65
CA VAL A 169 -18.48 -8.50 14.07
C VAL A 169 -17.39 -7.52 14.54
N THR A 170 -16.31 -8.02 15.14
CA THR A 170 -15.13 -7.26 15.57
C THR A 170 -14.24 -6.80 14.42
N ARG A 171 -14.36 -7.41 13.23
CA ARG A 171 -13.47 -7.20 12.10
C ARG A 171 -14.02 -6.14 11.14
N ARG A 172 -13.15 -5.32 10.58
CA ARG A 172 -13.45 -4.36 9.49
C ARG A 172 -12.30 -4.36 8.50
N CYS A 173 -12.63 -4.41 7.22
CA CYS A 173 -11.70 -4.62 6.12
C CYS A 173 -11.91 -3.50 5.10
N VAL A 174 -10.96 -2.56 4.98
CA VAL A 174 -11.16 -1.31 4.22
C VAL A 174 -9.97 -0.99 3.32
N ALA A 175 -10.20 -0.19 2.27
CA ALA A 175 -9.15 0.37 1.42
C ALA A 175 -9.12 1.89 1.54
N LEU A 176 -7.93 2.45 1.78
CA LEU A 176 -7.69 3.89 1.89
C LEU A 176 -7.18 4.42 0.54
N ALA A 177 -8.04 5.12 -0.19
CA ALA A 177 -7.79 5.57 -1.56
C ALA A 177 -7.98 7.09 -1.70
N GLY A 178 -7.47 7.66 -2.79
CA GLY A 178 -7.43 9.10 -3.02
C GLY A 178 -6.12 9.52 -3.68
N HIS A 179 -6.06 10.75 -4.17
CA HIS A 179 -4.99 11.25 -5.04
C HIS A 179 -3.60 11.32 -4.40
N LEU A 180 -2.61 11.71 -5.23
CA LEU A 180 -1.20 11.79 -4.89
C LEU A 180 -0.99 12.76 -3.72
N HIS A 181 -0.13 12.38 -2.79
CA HIS A 181 0.21 13.13 -1.57
C HIS A 181 -0.98 13.65 -0.72
N HIS A 182 -2.22 13.17 -0.89
CA HIS A 182 -3.38 13.47 -0.02
C HIS A 182 -3.24 12.96 1.45
N GLY A 183 -2.05 12.59 1.90
CA GLY A 183 -1.78 12.23 3.30
C GLY A 183 -2.31 10.86 3.75
N LYS A 184 -2.47 9.90 2.83
CA LYS A 184 -3.00 8.56 3.11
C LYS A 184 -2.10 7.74 4.05
N THR A 185 -0.85 7.53 3.63
CA THR A 185 0.23 6.94 4.41
C THR A 185 0.33 7.60 5.79
N THR A 186 0.45 8.92 5.84
CA THR A 186 0.53 9.71 7.08
C THR A 186 -0.72 9.62 7.97
N PHE A 187 -1.87 9.22 7.43
CA PHE A 187 -3.09 8.91 8.18
C PHE A 187 -3.10 7.47 8.72
N VAL A 188 -2.48 6.51 8.02
CA VAL A 188 -2.18 5.17 8.55
C VAL A 188 -1.13 5.27 9.66
N ASP A 189 -0.07 6.05 9.47
CA ASP A 189 0.95 6.33 10.48
C ASP A 189 0.31 6.90 11.77
N LEU A 190 -0.58 7.89 11.63
CA LEU A 190 -1.38 8.44 12.74
C LEU A 190 -2.17 7.37 13.54
N LEU A 191 -2.67 6.33 12.88
CA LEU A 191 -3.43 5.25 13.53
C LEU A 191 -2.50 4.20 14.16
N LEU A 192 -1.38 3.89 13.52
CA LEU A 192 -0.33 3.01 14.06
C LEU A 192 0.33 3.61 15.32
N GLU A 193 0.58 4.91 15.32
CA GLU A 193 1.09 5.65 16.49
C GLU A 193 0.19 5.49 17.72
N GLN A 194 -1.12 5.29 17.53
CA GLN A 194 -2.08 5.08 18.60
C GLN A 194 -2.18 3.62 19.08
N THR A 195 -1.53 2.66 18.40
CA THR A 195 -1.35 1.29 18.91
C THR A 195 -0.02 1.08 19.63
N LYS A 196 0.88 2.08 19.65
CA LYS A 196 2.24 1.98 20.19
C LYS A 196 2.34 2.50 21.62
N THR A 197 3.09 1.81 22.48
CA THR A 197 3.36 2.23 23.88
C THR A 197 4.29 3.45 23.92
N ASN A 198 5.39 3.43 23.15
CA ASN A 198 6.34 4.52 23.06
C ASN A 198 6.03 5.45 21.89
N ILE A 199 5.14 6.41 22.14
CA ILE A 199 4.62 7.39 21.16
C ILE A 199 5.71 8.33 20.62
N ASP A 200 6.83 8.53 21.35
CA ASP A 200 7.91 9.43 20.96
C ASP A 200 8.92 8.78 20.00
N ALA A 201 9.07 7.44 20.05
CA ALA A 201 9.90 6.67 19.12
C ALA A 201 9.40 6.74 17.66
N PHE A 202 8.15 7.15 17.43
CA PHE A 202 7.56 7.32 16.10
C PHE A 202 7.43 8.80 15.69
N GLY A 203 8.10 9.72 16.38
CA GLY A 203 8.18 11.11 15.94
C GLY A 203 9.08 11.29 14.71
N PRO A 204 8.93 12.40 13.94
CA PRO A 204 9.92 12.80 12.92
C PRO A 204 11.36 12.91 13.48
N ARG A 205 11.48 13.03 14.81
CA ARG A 205 12.73 12.98 15.55
C ARG A 205 13.51 11.67 15.39
N ALA A 206 12.84 10.51 15.39
CA ALA A 206 13.52 9.22 15.21
C ALA A 206 14.14 9.11 13.80
N ALA A 207 13.42 9.59 12.78
CA ALA A 207 13.92 9.68 11.41
C ALA A 207 15.06 10.71 11.22
N LEU A 208 15.30 11.59 12.19
CA LEU A 208 16.48 12.47 12.23
C LEU A 208 17.65 11.86 13.03
N GLU A 209 17.35 11.09 14.07
CA GLU A 209 18.38 10.50 14.95
C GLU A 209 19.03 9.25 14.31
N SER A 210 18.29 8.43 13.56
CA SER A 210 18.84 7.24 12.86
C SER A 210 19.83 7.57 11.73
N HIS A 211 19.72 8.76 11.12
CA HIS A 211 20.67 9.22 10.09
C HIS A 211 22.03 9.69 10.64
N ASN A 212 22.18 9.85 11.97
CA ASN A 212 23.32 10.54 12.56
C ASN A 212 24.26 9.64 13.40
N SER A 213 24.16 8.31 13.24
CA SER A 213 24.94 7.35 14.05
C SER A 213 25.55 6.17 13.26
N ASN A 214 26.08 6.42 12.06
CA ASN A 214 27.29 5.74 11.49
C ASN A 214 27.55 6.17 10.02
N ALA A 215 28.00 7.42 9.81
CA ALA A 215 28.54 7.84 8.51
C ALA A 215 29.60 8.95 8.69
N GLY A 216 30.87 8.56 8.78
CA GLY A 216 31.99 9.49 8.64
C GLY A 216 32.22 9.85 7.17
N GLY A 217 31.28 10.57 6.55
CA GLY A 217 31.30 10.89 5.13
C GLY A 217 30.77 12.28 4.82
N SER A 218 31.54 13.07 4.07
CA SER A 218 31.17 14.43 3.67
C SER A 218 30.12 14.42 2.56
N ALA A 219 28.89 14.83 2.88
CA ALA A 219 27.83 15.08 1.91
C ALA A 219 27.40 16.57 1.97
N ALA A 220 28.11 17.40 1.21
CA ALA A 220 27.74 18.80 0.99
C ALA A 220 26.94 18.94 -0.33
N GLY A 221 25.88 19.74 -0.32
CA GLY A 221 25.04 20.01 -1.49
C GLY A 221 23.72 19.23 -1.48
N GLY A 222 22.60 19.91 -1.21
CA GLY A 222 21.28 19.28 -1.15
C GLY A 222 20.26 20.05 -0.30
N GLY A 223 19.97 21.31 -0.66
CA GLY A 223 19.07 22.21 0.07
C GLY A 223 17.58 21.85 -0.04
N GLY A 224 17.18 20.63 0.35
CA GLY A 224 15.79 20.16 0.36
C GLY A 224 15.17 20.17 1.76
N GLY A 225 13.99 20.75 1.92
CA GLY A 225 13.31 20.87 3.22
C GLY A 225 12.75 19.54 3.74
N GLY A 226 13.55 18.79 4.50
CA GLY A 226 13.19 17.52 5.14
C GLY A 226 12.01 17.64 6.13
N GLY A 227 10.78 17.61 5.59
CA GLY A 227 9.53 17.74 6.34
C GLY A 227 8.71 16.44 6.47
N GLY A 228 9.27 15.31 6.03
CA GLY A 228 8.61 14.01 6.11
C GLY A 228 8.45 13.54 7.56
N GLY A 229 7.24 13.07 7.90
CA GLY A 229 7.07 12.17 9.03
C GLY A 229 7.56 10.75 8.67
N PRO A 230 7.53 9.80 9.62
CA PRO A 230 7.65 8.39 9.27
C PRO A 230 6.58 8.00 8.24
N ARG A 231 6.88 6.95 7.47
CA ARG A 231 5.97 6.35 6.48
C ARG A 231 6.04 4.84 6.59
N TYR A 232 5.09 4.23 7.29
CA TYR A 232 5.20 2.82 7.64
C TYR A 232 4.79 1.89 6.49
N THR A 233 3.73 2.25 5.76
CA THR A 233 3.17 1.47 4.64
C THR A 233 3.91 1.64 3.32
N ASP A 234 4.73 2.69 3.17
CA ASP A 234 5.80 2.71 2.18
C ASP A 234 6.87 1.70 2.65
N THR A 235 7.00 0.56 1.95
CA THR A 235 7.83 -0.58 2.37
C THR A 235 9.01 -0.85 1.44
N LEU A 236 8.95 -0.42 0.18
CA LEU A 236 10.04 -0.61 -0.78
C LEU A 236 11.06 0.52 -0.68
N LYS A 237 12.35 0.22 -0.87
CA LYS A 237 13.41 1.25 -0.92
C LYS A 237 13.15 2.30 -2.01
N ALA A 238 12.52 1.89 -3.12
CA ALA A 238 12.09 2.77 -4.20
C ALA A 238 10.97 3.76 -3.80
N GLU A 239 10.07 3.41 -2.88
CA GLU A 239 8.99 4.29 -2.41
C GLU A 239 9.53 5.42 -1.54
N HIS A 240 10.48 5.08 -0.66
CA HIS A 240 11.22 6.06 0.14
C HIS A 240 12.09 6.97 -0.73
N TYR A 241 12.80 6.43 -1.72
CA TYR A 241 13.61 7.24 -2.64
C TYR A 241 12.75 8.20 -3.49
N ARG A 242 11.67 7.71 -4.10
CA ARG A 242 10.74 8.53 -4.90
C ARG A 242 9.76 9.36 -4.05
N GLN A 243 9.80 9.23 -2.72
CA GLN A 243 8.88 9.87 -1.77
C GLN A 243 7.38 9.64 -2.10
N MET A 244 7.04 8.52 -2.73
CA MET A 244 5.68 8.18 -3.17
C MET A 244 5.42 6.67 -3.02
N SER A 245 4.24 6.31 -2.52
CA SER A 245 3.76 4.93 -2.48
C SER A 245 3.50 4.41 -3.90
N ILE A 246 4.02 3.22 -4.21
CA ILE A 246 3.96 2.54 -5.51
C ILE A 246 3.07 1.30 -5.38
N LYS A 247 3.23 0.55 -4.30
CA LYS A 247 2.44 -0.64 -4.00
C LYS A 247 1.38 -0.33 -2.96
N SER A 248 0.21 -0.94 -3.14
CA SER A 248 -0.78 -1.00 -2.06
C SER A 248 -0.23 -1.87 -0.91
N THR A 249 -0.36 -1.44 0.35
CA THR A 249 0.21 -2.16 1.51
C THR A 249 -0.85 -2.44 2.58
N PRO A 250 -1.09 -3.71 2.96
CA PRO A 250 -2.04 -4.08 3.99
C PRO A 250 -1.45 -3.96 5.41
N ILE A 251 -2.27 -3.48 6.34
CA ILE A 251 -1.94 -3.37 7.76
C ILE A 251 -3.18 -3.66 8.62
N THR A 252 -3.02 -4.53 9.62
CA THR A 252 -4.06 -4.83 10.61
C THR A 252 -3.72 -4.17 11.94
N LEU A 253 -4.63 -3.33 12.45
CA LEU A 253 -4.48 -2.61 13.72
C LEU A 253 -5.62 -2.95 14.70
N PRO A 254 -5.31 -3.27 15.97
CA PRO A 254 -6.30 -3.33 17.05
C PRO A 254 -6.62 -1.91 17.54
N LEU A 255 -7.81 -1.39 17.25
CA LEU A 255 -8.21 -0.02 17.59
C LEU A 255 -9.55 0.02 18.37
N PRO A 256 -9.70 0.85 19.42
CA PRO A 256 -10.93 0.95 20.20
C PRO A 256 -11.99 1.86 19.54
N ASP A 257 -13.27 1.50 19.71
CA ASP A 257 -14.41 2.40 19.44
C ASP A 257 -14.62 3.41 20.59
N LEU A 258 -15.60 4.31 20.44
CA LEU A 258 -15.97 5.30 21.47
C LEU A 258 -16.48 4.69 22.79
N ARG A 259 -16.69 3.38 22.85
CA ARG A 259 -17.14 2.63 24.04
C ARG A 259 -16.00 1.80 24.66
N GLY A 260 -14.77 1.95 24.16
CA GLY A 260 -13.60 1.18 24.57
C GLY A 260 -13.55 -0.25 24.02
N LYS A 261 -14.46 -0.64 23.13
CA LYS A 261 -14.45 -1.97 22.52
C LYS A 261 -13.39 -2.01 21.42
N CYS A 262 -12.41 -2.90 21.56
CA CYS A 262 -11.41 -3.12 20.53
C CYS A 262 -11.99 -3.82 19.29
N HIS A 263 -11.61 -3.33 18.12
CA HIS A 263 -11.94 -3.85 16.80
C HIS A 263 -10.63 -4.12 16.03
N ALA A 264 -10.60 -5.20 15.25
CA ALA A 264 -9.52 -5.43 14.29
C ALA A 264 -9.86 -4.69 12.99
N LEU A 265 -9.17 -3.58 12.74
CA LEU A 265 -9.28 -2.82 11.51
C LEU A 265 -8.11 -3.20 10.60
N THR A 266 -8.40 -3.98 9.56
CA THR A 266 -7.45 -4.21 8.47
C THR A 266 -7.70 -3.17 7.38
N MET A 267 -6.66 -2.41 7.06
CA MET A 267 -6.63 -1.38 6.03
C MET A 267 -5.66 -1.78 4.93
N ILE A 268 -5.90 -1.38 3.69
CA ILE A 268 -4.87 -1.28 2.66
C ILE A 268 -4.63 0.21 2.37
N ASP A 269 -3.41 0.69 2.55
CA ASP A 269 -2.99 1.99 2.03
C ASP A 269 -2.79 1.85 0.52
N CYS A 270 -3.59 2.54 -0.30
CA CYS A 270 -3.50 2.45 -1.76
C CYS A 270 -2.55 3.53 -2.31
N PRO A 271 -1.79 3.27 -3.38
CA PRO A 271 -0.90 4.28 -3.95
C PRO A 271 -1.68 5.50 -4.47
N GLY A 272 -1.08 6.68 -4.38
CA GLY A 272 -1.74 7.94 -4.77
C GLY A 272 -1.64 8.29 -6.25
N HIS A 273 -0.69 7.71 -6.97
CA HIS A 273 -0.43 8.02 -8.37
C HIS A 273 -1.49 7.39 -9.30
N THR A 274 -1.85 8.09 -10.38
CA THR A 274 -2.88 7.65 -11.34
C THR A 274 -2.49 6.40 -12.11
N HIS A 275 -1.20 6.25 -12.46
CA HIS A 275 -0.67 5.02 -13.08
C HIS A 275 -0.78 3.77 -12.18
N PHE A 276 -0.98 3.92 -10.87
CA PHE A 276 -1.16 2.82 -9.93
C PHE A 276 -2.64 2.67 -9.50
N HIS A 277 -3.56 2.93 -10.43
CA HIS A 277 -5.00 2.74 -10.17
C HIS A 277 -5.39 1.26 -10.10
N ASP A 278 -4.66 0.38 -10.80
CA ASP A 278 -4.74 -1.08 -10.74
C ASP A 278 -4.62 -1.62 -9.29
N GLU A 279 -3.63 -1.14 -8.54
CA GLU A 279 -3.41 -1.42 -7.13
C GLU A 279 -4.61 -0.99 -6.25
N THR A 280 -5.32 0.08 -6.64
CA THR A 280 -6.55 0.53 -5.97
C THR A 280 -7.75 -0.37 -6.32
N VAL A 281 -7.88 -0.81 -7.59
CA VAL A 281 -8.91 -1.76 -8.03
C VAL A 281 -8.78 -3.10 -7.29
N ALA A 282 -7.57 -3.67 -7.23
CA ALA A 282 -7.28 -4.90 -6.48
C ALA A 282 -7.67 -4.76 -5.00
N SER A 283 -7.30 -3.63 -4.38
CA SER A 283 -7.63 -3.31 -2.98
C SER A 283 -9.13 -3.21 -2.74
N PHE A 284 -9.91 -2.64 -3.66
CA PHE A 284 -11.37 -2.54 -3.56
C PHE A 284 -12.06 -3.91 -3.69
N LYS A 285 -11.57 -4.79 -4.56
CA LYS A 285 -12.07 -6.18 -4.65
C LYS A 285 -11.87 -6.96 -3.35
N ALA A 286 -10.83 -6.64 -2.56
CA ALA A 286 -10.71 -7.13 -1.17
C ALA A 286 -11.64 -6.39 -0.18
N ALA A 287 -11.62 -5.05 -0.13
CA ALA A 287 -12.25 -4.16 0.87
C ALA A 287 -13.79 -4.23 0.98
N ASP A 288 -14.33 -4.31 2.20
CA ASP A 288 -15.77 -4.21 2.50
C ASP A 288 -16.31 -2.77 2.47
N GLY A 289 -15.42 -1.77 2.39
CA GLY A 289 -15.76 -0.36 2.18
C GLY A 289 -14.53 0.48 1.80
N ALA A 290 -14.78 1.61 1.15
CA ALA A 290 -13.75 2.53 0.68
C ALA A 290 -13.67 3.76 1.60
N VAL A 291 -12.46 4.09 2.04
CA VAL A 291 -12.13 5.31 2.78
C VAL A 291 -11.46 6.26 1.79
N ILE A 292 -12.14 7.34 1.43
CA ILE A 292 -11.63 8.33 0.46
C ILE A 292 -10.95 9.46 1.20
N ALA A 293 -9.65 9.66 0.96
CA ALA A 293 -8.82 10.71 1.55
C ALA A 293 -8.71 11.92 0.62
N ILE A 294 -9.06 13.10 1.12
CA ILE A 294 -9.06 14.36 0.35
C ILE A 294 -8.35 15.46 1.14
N ASP A 295 -7.31 16.04 0.57
CA ASP A 295 -6.63 17.21 1.13
C ASP A 295 -7.60 18.41 1.18
N ALA A 296 -7.69 19.06 2.36
CA ALA A 296 -8.61 20.16 2.61
C ALA A 296 -8.35 21.43 1.78
N LEU A 297 -7.11 21.64 1.33
CA LEU A 297 -6.69 22.73 0.47
C LEU A 297 -6.87 22.37 -1.02
N GLU A 298 -6.27 21.28 -1.46
CA GLU A 298 -6.28 20.86 -2.88
C GLU A 298 -7.69 20.45 -3.33
N GLY A 299 -8.40 19.63 -2.54
CA GLY A 299 -9.76 19.19 -2.82
C GLY A 299 -9.84 18.01 -3.80
N ILE A 300 -10.85 18.00 -4.67
CA ILE A 300 -11.11 16.86 -5.57
C ILE A 300 -10.17 16.96 -6.78
N MET A 301 -9.42 15.89 -7.00
CA MET A 301 -8.46 15.71 -8.10
C MET A 301 -8.76 14.45 -8.90
N MET A 302 -8.20 14.31 -10.10
CA MET A 302 -8.54 13.25 -11.07
C MET A 302 -8.56 11.83 -10.46
N HIS A 303 -7.54 11.44 -9.69
CA HIS A 303 -7.53 10.09 -9.10
C HIS A 303 -8.60 9.92 -8.02
N THR A 304 -8.98 10.98 -7.29
CA THR A 304 -10.09 10.94 -6.32
C THR A 304 -11.42 10.66 -7.02
N GLU A 305 -11.65 11.23 -8.20
CA GLU A 305 -12.81 10.93 -9.03
C GLU A 305 -12.81 9.47 -9.51
N MET A 306 -11.69 8.98 -10.04
CA MET A 306 -11.53 7.59 -10.47
C MET A 306 -11.79 6.61 -9.31
N CYS A 307 -11.26 6.89 -8.11
CA CYS A 307 -11.50 6.10 -6.91
C CYS A 307 -12.99 6.09 -6.51
N ILE A 308 -13.69 7.23 -6.55
CA ILE A 308 -15.11 7.28 -6.22
C ILE A 308 -15.94 6.51 -7.26
N ARG A 309 -15.63 6.67 -8.55
CA ARG A 309 -16.27 5.91 -9.65
C ARG A 309 -16.07 4.40 -9.49
N GLN A 310 -14.85 3.96 -9.20
CA GLN A 310 -14.54 2.54 -8.99
C GLN A 310 -15.24 1.98 -7.73
N ALA A 311 -15.25 2.72 -6.61
CA ALA A 311 -15.97 2.30 -5.40
C ALA A 311 -17.49 2.18 -5.63
N ILE A 312 -18.07 3.06 -6.45
CA ILE A 312 -19.48 2.98 -6.86
C ILE A 312 -19.72 1.75 -7.74
N SER A 313 -18.86 1.50 -8.73
CA SER A 313 -18.91 0.34 -9.63
C SER A 313 -18.81 -0.99 -8.87
N ASP A 314 -17.86 -1.08 -7.92
CA ASP A 314 -17.68 -2.23 -7.04
C ASP A 314 -18.74 -2.33 -5.92
N GLY A 315 -19.68 -1.39 -5.85
CA GLY A 315 -20.80 -1.38 -4.90
C GLY A 315 -20.36 -1.32 -3.43
N LEU A 316 -19.26 -0.61 -3.14
CA LEU A 316 -18.68 -0.48 -1.80
C LEU A 316 -19.26 0.74 -1.08
N PRO A 317 -19.61 0.65 0.21
CA PRO A 317 -19.93 1.84 1.00
C PRO A 317 -18.70 2.76 1.10
N ILE A 318 -18.94 4.06 0.97
CA ILE A 318 -17.92 5.11 0.97
C ILE A 318 -18.00 5.91 2.28
N VAL A 319 -16.86 6.18 2.90
CA VAL A 319 -16.68 7.21 3.94
C VAL A 319 -15.58 8.19 3.52
N LEU A 320 -15.63 9.43 4.02
CA LEU A 320 -14.71 10.51 3.64
C LEU A 320 -13.81 10.89 4.82
N VAL A 321 -12.51 11.01 4.58
CA VAL A 321 -11.54 11.61 5.50
C VAL A 321 -10.96 12.85 4.84
N ILE A 322 -11.22 14.01 5.42
CA ILE A 322 -10.63 15.28 4.97
C ILE A 322 -9.31 15.46 5.71
N THR A 323 -8.21 15.35 4.99
CA THR A 323 -6.84 15.39 5.49
C THR A 323 -6.22 16.77 5.35
N LYS A 324 -5.07 17.00 6.01
CA LYS A 324 -4.27 18.24 5.95
C LYS A 324 -5.06 19.52 6.26
N VAL A 325 -6.08 19.46 7.13
CA VAL A 325 -6.91 20.62 7.53
C VAL A 325 -6.07 21.75 8.13
N ASP A 326 -4.92 21.41 8.73
CA ASP A 326 -3.90 22.34 9.21
C ASP A 326 -3.36 23.31 8.15
N ARG A 327 -3.31 22.92 6.87
CA ARG A 327 -2.81 23.80 5.78
C ARG A 327 -3.71 25.01 5.57
N LEU A 328 -5.02 24.86 5.76
CA LEU A 328 -5.97 25.98 5.70
C LEU A 328 -5.73 27.00 6.84
N ILE A 329 -5.16 26.55 7.96
CA ILE A 329 -4.83 27.38 9.14
C ILE A 329 -3.43 27.99 9.01
N LEU A 330 -2.43 27.23 8.56
CA LEU A 330 -1.01 27.63 8.52
C LEU A 330 -0.59 28.31 7.20
N GLU A 331 -0.91 27.69 6.07
CA GLU A 331 -0.50 28.16 4.73
C GLU A 331 -1.45 29.26 4.26
N CYS A 332 -2.75 28.95 4.19
CA CYS A 332 -3.77 29.88 3.70
C CYS A 332 -4.24 30.91 4.73
N LYS A 333 -4.02 30.65 6.03
CA LYS A 333 -4.38 31.53 7.17
C LYS A 333 -5.84 32.01 7.12
N LEU A 334 -6.75 31.15 6.65
CA LEU A 334 -8.17 31.49 6.52
C LEU A 334 -8.77 31.80 7.89
N PRO A 335 -9.73 32.75 8.01
CA PRO A 335 -10.49 32.89 9.24
C PRO A 335 -11.41 31.65 9.44
N PRO A 336 -11.77 31.30 10.70
CA PRO A 336 -12.53 30.09 11.00
C PRO A 336 -13.86 29.91 10.23
N ASN A 337 -14.56 31.00 9.92
CA ASN A 337 -15.80 30.94 9.12
C ASN A 337 -15.54 30.49 7.67
N ASP A 338 -14.47 30.97 7.05
CA ASP A 338 -14.17 30.68 5.64
C ASP A 338 -13.55 29.29 5.50
N LEU A 339 -12.78 28.84 6.50
CA LEU A 339 -12.34 27.44 6.61
C LEU A 339 -13.56 26.51 6.69
N TYR A 340 -14.57 26.81 7.51
CA TYR A 340 -15.82 26.05 7.54
C TYR A 340 -16.53 26.03 6.17
N TYR A 341 -16.59 27.16 5.45
CA TYR A 341 -17.19 27.20 4.12
C TYR A 341 -16.40 26.40 3.07
N LYS A 342 -15.06 26.41 3.10
CA LYS A 342 -14.19 25.56 2.26
C LYS A 342 -14.43 24.07 2.54
N LEU A 343 -14.50 23.66 3.81
CA LEU A 343 -14.82 22.28 4.19
C LEU A 343 -16.23 21.86 3.72
N ARG A 344 -17.24 22.71 3.92
CA ARG A 344 -18.61 22.46 3.46
C ARG A 344 -18.68 22.32 1.94
N HIS A 345 -18.03 23.22 1.21
CA HIS A 345 -17.95 23.16 -0.25
C HIS A 345 -17.32 21.84 -0.72
N LEU A 346 -16.18 21.42 -0.15
CA LEU A 346 -15.53 20.15 -0.48
C LEU A 346 -16.50 18.97 -0.30
N ILE A 347 -17.20 18.90 0.83
CA ILE A 347 -18.18 17.85 1.13
C ILE A 347 -19.34 17.87 0.11
N ASP A 348 -19.90 19.04 -0.21
CA ASP A 348 -20.99 19.13 -1.19
C ASP A 348 -20.53 18.81 -2.63
N SER A 349 -19.29 19.16 -3.02
CA SER A 349 -18.69 18.73 -4.29
C SER A 349 -18.51 17.22 -4.38
N VAL A 350 -18.05 16.54 -3.32
CA VAL A 350 -17.93 15.07 -3.29
C VAL A 350 -19.30 14.43 -3.42
N ASN A 351 -20.31 14.99 -2.75
CA ASN A 351 -21.69 14.51 -2.87
C ASN A 351 -22.28 14.70 -4.28
N ALA A 352 -21.94 15.78 -4.97
CA ALA A 352 -22.35 15.98 -6.37
C ALA A 352 -21.68 14.94 -7.29
N LEU A 353 -20.38 14.68 -7.10
CA LEU A 353 -19.64 13.67 -7.86
C LEU A 353 -20.20 12.26 -7.65
N ILE A 354 -20.53 11.89 -6.40
CA ILE A 354 -21.20 10.62 -6.07
C ILE A 354 -22.57 10.54 -6.73
N GLN A 355 -23.39 11.60 -6.67
CA GLN A 355 -24.72 11.63 -7.29
C GLN A 355 -24.65 11.50 -8.82
N ASN A 356 -23.67 12.15 -9.46
CA ASN A 356 -23.48 12.10 -10.91
C ASN A 356 -23.00 10.72 -11.40
N ASN A 357 -22.17 10.02 -10.62
CA ASN A 357 -21.67 8.67 -10.97
C ASN A 357 -22.58 7.53 -10.47
N THR A 358 -23.63 7.81 -9.67
CA THR A 358 -24.59 6.77 -9.22
C THR A 358 -25.55 6.41 -10.35
N ILE A 359 -25.28 5.28 -11.03
CA ILE A 359 -26.13 4.76 -12.11
C ILE A 359 -27.55 4.44 -11.59
N VAL A 360 -28.57 5.01 -12.25
CA VAL A 360 -29.98 4.71 -11.96
C VAL A 360 -30.37 3.39 -12.62
N VAL A 361 -30.25 2.28 -11.87
CA VAL A 361 -30.69 0.96 -12.32
C VAL A 361 -32.22 0.92 -12.42
N THR A 362 -32.74 1.20 -13.62
CA THR A 362 -34.17 1.18 -13.90
C THR A 362 -34.61 -0.25 -14.20
N GLN A 363 -35.32 -0.88 -13.27
CA GLN A 363 -35.95 -2.19 -13.47
C GLN A 363 -37.39 -2.05 -13.98
N LYS A 364 -37.86 -3.05 -14.73
CA LYS A 364 -39.15 -3.04 -15.43
C LYS A 364 -40.32 -3.14 -14.44
N HIS A 365 -40.87 -2.01 -13.97
CA HIS A 365 -42.30 -1.76 -13.60
C HIS A 365 -42.47 -0.41 -12.86
N GLY A 366 -42.40 0.72 -13.58
CA GLY A 366 -42.96 2.04 -13.18
C GLY A 366 -42.43 2.77 -11.92
N ALA A 367 -41.72 2.11 -11.02
CA ALA A 367 -41.35 2.64 -9.70
C ALA A 367 -39.87 3.03 -9.63
N ILE A 368 -39.57 4.32 -9.80
CA ILE A 368 -38.21 4.87 -9.72
C ILE A 368 -37.72 4.88 -8.25
N ARG A 369 -37.24 3.73 -7.76
CA ARG A 369 -36.47 3.67 -6.51
C ARG A 369 -35.00 3.95 -6.79
N ARG A 370 -34.60 5.21 -6.58
CA ARG A 370 -33.18 5.59 -6.47
C ARG A 370 -32.56 4.86 -5.27
N ALA A 371 -31.87 3.75 -5.51
CA ALA A 371 -30.95 3.13 -4.55
C ALA A 371 -29.66 3.97 -4.45
N GLY A 372 -29.82 5.26 -4.13
CA GLY A 372 -28.74 6.23 -4.13
C GLY A 372 -27.77 6.03 -2.97
N TYR A 373 -26.49 6.32 -3.23
CA TYR A 373 -25.48 6.37 -2.18
C TYR A 373 -25.88 7.33 -1.06
N PRO A 374 -25.62 6.98 0.22
CA PRO A 374 -25.98 7.85 1.34
C PRO A 374 -25.17 9.14 1.28
N LYS A 375 -25.83 10.31 1.30
CA LYS A 375 -25.14 11.62 1.36
C LYS A 375 -24.08 11.59 2.46
N LEU A 376 -22.84 11.93 2.11
CA LEU A 376 -21.72 12.13 3.01
C LEU A 376 -21.91 13.47 3.72
N SER A 377 -21.98 13.48 5.05
CA SER A 377 -22.16 14.69 5.83
C SER A 377 -21.72 14.46 7.28
N PRO A 378 -20.92 15.36 7.89
CA PRO A 378 -20.43 15.19 9.27
C PRO A 378 -21.52 14.90 10.32
N ASP A 379 -22.73 15.46 10.18
CA ASP A 379 -23.90 15.20 11.06
C ASP A 379 -24.41 13.75 11.01
N ARG A 380 -23.98 12.97 10.02
CA ARG A 380 -24.32 11.54 9.84
C ARG A 380 -23.24 10.59 10.34
N GLY A 381 -22.07 11.11 10.73
CA GLY A 381 -20.94 10.30 11.20
C GLY A 381 -20.11 9.63 10.09
N ASN A 382 -20.35 9.90 8.81
CA ASN A 382 -19.61 9.32 7.66
C ASN A 382 -18.54 10.24 7.04
N VAL A 383 -18.16 11.31 7.75
CA VAL A 383 -17.07 12.23 7.40
C VAL A 383 -16.22 12.48 8.64
N ALA A 384 -14.90 12.30 8.51
CA ALA A 384 -13.91 12.64 9.52
C ALA A 384 -12.98 13.78 9.05
N PHE A 385 -12.40 14.51 9.99
CA PHE A 385 -11.40 15.56 9.76
C PHE A 385 -10.07 15.14 10.38
N SER A 386 -8.94 15.41 9.73
CA SER A 386 -7.62 14.95 10.18
C SER A 386 -6.44 15.84 9.80
N SER A 387 -5.42 15.82 10.67
CA SER A 387 -4.04 16.18 10.36
C SER A 387 -3.09 15.08 10.88
N GLY A 388 -2.55 14.25 9.98
CA GLY A 388 -1.53 13.25 10.34
C GLY A 388 -0.23 13.90 10.86
N MET A 389 0.15 15.04 10.27
CA MET A 389 1.35 15.79 10.66
C MET A 389 1.25 16.29 12.11
N HIS A 390 0.12 16.89 12.50
CA HIS A 390 -0.12 17.34 13.88
C HIS A 390 -0.79 16.30 14.78
N GLY A 391 -0.90 15.05 14.34
CA GLY A 391 -1.21 13.92 15.22
C GLY A 391 -2.67 13.79 15.65
N TRP A 392 -3.65 14.24 14.85
CA TRP A 392 -5.07 14.21 15.23
C TRP A 392 -6.04 13.78 14.12
N CYS A 393 -7.11 13.07 14.51
CA CYS A 393 -8.30 12.86 13.69
C CYS A 393 -9.56 12.80 14.56
N PHE A 394 -10.64 13.49 14.15
CA PHE A 394 -11.93 13.43 14.83
C PHE A 394 -13.12 13.32 13.87
N THR A 395 -14.19 12.71 14.37
CA THR A 395 -15.56 12.83 13.87
C THR A 395 -16.37 13.67 14.85
N LEU A 396 -17.58 14.13 14.47
CA LEU A 396 -18.42 14.91 15.38
C LEU A 396 -18.85 14.09 16.61
N ASP A 397 -19.13 12.79 16.45
CA ASP A 397 -19.39 11.87 17.56
C ASP A 397 -18.20 11.79 18.54
N GLY A 398 -16.98 11.64 18.01
CA GLY A 398 -15.77 11.56 18.85
C GLY A 398 -15.46 12.87 19.58
N PHE A 399 -15.57 14.01 18.88
CA PHE A 399 -15.40 15.32 19.51
C PHE A 399 -16.49 15.60 20.55
N ALA A 400 -17.74 15.23 20.27
CA ALA A 400 -18.85 15.40 21.21
C ALA A 400 -18.64 14.57 22.49
N ASN A 401 -18.16 13.32 22.39
CA ASN A 401 -17.84 12.51 23.57
C ASN A 401 -16.73 13.17 24.40
N MET A 402 -15.57 13.44 23.77
CA MET A 402 -14.41 14.10 24.38
C MET A 402 -14.77 15.43 25.06
N TYR A 403 -15.62 16.24 24.43
CA TYR A 403 -16.04 17.53 25.00
C TYR A 403 -16.94 17.34 26.23
N LEU A 404 -17.86 16.37 26.19
CA LEU A 404 -18.77 16.10 27.31
C LEU A 404 -18.06 15.41 28.49
N ASP A 405 -17.11 14.51 28.22
CA ASP A 405 -16.26 13.89 29.24
C ASP A 405 -15.45 14.95 30.01
N ASN A 406 -14.86 15.91 29.28
CA ASN A 406 -14.11 17.03 29.87
C ASN A 406 -15.00 18.09 30.55
N ALA A 407 -16.28 18.21 30.15
CA ALA A 407 -17.24 19.18 30.69
C ALA A 407 -18.04 18.67 31.89
N GLY A 408 -17.68 17.53 32.47
CA GLY A 408 -18.38 16.83 33.57
C GLY A 408 -18.38 17.52 34.96
N GLY A 409 -18.41 18.85 35.01
CA GLY A 409 -18.72 19.60 36.23
C GLY A 409 -20.23 19.64 36.51
N GLU A 410 -20.61 19.92 37.76
CA GLU A 410 -22.00 19.72 38.22
C GLU A 410 -23.07 20.55 37.48
N ASP A 411 -22.70 21.71 36.90
CA ASP A 411 -23.57 22.60 36.12
C ASP A 411 -23.32 22.55 34.60
N GLY A 412 -22.62 21.52 34.10
CA GLY A 412 -22.24 21.41 32.68
C GLY A 412 -23.37 21.06 31.70
N LEU A 413 -23.23 21.50 30.45
CA LEU A 413 -24.14 21.26 29.31
C LEU A 413 -24.51 19.78 29.11
N GLY A 414 -23.64 18.85 29.54
CA GLY A 414 -23.83 17.40 29.40
C GLY A 414 -24.95 16.79 30.24
N LYS A 415 -25.48 17.47 31.26
CA LYS A 415 -26.55 16.93 32.11
C LYS A 415 -27.88 16.67 31.38
N HIS A 416 -28.07 17.30 30.22
CA HIS A 416 -29.31 17.26 29.44
C HIS A 416 -29.11 16.89 27.96
N LEU A 417 -27.92 16.46 27.53
CA LEU A 417 -27.60 16.27 26.12
C LEU A 417 -26.76 15.01 25.87
N THR A 418 -27.25 14.11 25.01
CA THR A 418 -26.48 12.93 24.60
C THR A 418 -25.36 13.31 23.61
N PRO A 419 -24.20 12.62 23.60
CA PRO A 419 -23.12 12.90 22.64
C PRO A 419 -23.58 12.86 21.18
N GLN A 420 -24.49 11.93 20.84
CA GLN A 420 -25.05 11.77 19.50
C GLN A 420 -26.00 12.92 19.10
N GLU A 421 -26.68 13.56 20.04
CA GLU A 421 -27.48 14.76 19.77
C GLU A 421 -26.61 16.01 19.65
N PHE A 422 -25.55 16.11 20.45
CA PHE A 422 -24.58 17.21 20.32
C PHE A 422 -23.86 17.14 18.98
N ALA A 423 -23.37 15.96 18.58
CA ALA A 423 -22.74 15.71 17.28
C ALA A 423 -23.63 16.17 16.09
N LYS A 424 -24.92 15.87 16.12
CA LYS A 424 -25.90 16.30 15.10
C LYS A 424 -26.16 17.82 15.06
N ARG A 425 -25.80 18.55 16.13
CA ARG A 425 -25.94 20.01 16.27
C ARG A 425 -24.62 20.76 16.07
N LEU A 426 -23.48 20.06 16.03
CA LEU A 426 -22.15 20.62 15.79
C LEU A 426 -21.88 20.97 14.31
N TRP A 427 -22.81 20.73 13.38
CA TRP A 427 -22.62 20.99 11.94
C TRP A 427 -23.83 21.68 11.30
N GLY A 428 -23.60 22.25 10.10
CA GLY A 428 -24.62 22.94 9.32
C GLY A 428 -24.86 24.39 9.75
N ASP A 429 -26.03 24.92 9.38
CA ASP A 429 -26.53 26.23 9.79
C ASP A 429 -27.16 26.13 11.20
N THR A 430 -26.34 25.74 12.18
CA THR A 430 -26.72 25.60 13.59
C THR A 430 -25.91 26.59 14.44
N TYR A 431 -26.58 27.26 15.37
CA TYR A 431 -26.07 28.32 16.24
C TYR A 431 -26.45 28.00 17.68
N LEU A 432 -25.63 28.39 18.66
CA LEU A 432 -26.04 28.38 20.06
C LEU A 432 -26.57 29.76 20.46
N ASN A 433 -27.73 29.79 21.11
CA ASN A 433 -28.23 30.98 21.77
C ASN A 433 -27.73 30.99 23.23
N ALA A 434 -26.82 31.92 23.54
CA ALA A 434 -26.17 32.01 24.85
C ALA A 434 -27.12 32.42 26.00
N GLU A 435 -28.28 33.02 25.69
CA GLU A 435 -29.26 33.44 26.71
C GLU A 435 -30.23 32.31 27.08
N THR A 436 -30.54 31.42 26.13
CA THR A 436 -31.49 30.31 26.33
C THR A 436 -30.82 28.94 26.51
N GLY A 437 -29.53 28.82 26.15
CA GLY A 437 -28.81 27.54 26.10
C GLY A 437 -29.27 26.61 24.97
N LEU A 438 -30.12 27.08 24.05
CA LEU A 438 -30.73 26.26 23.00
C LEU A 438 -30.03 26.40 21.65
N PHE A 439 -30.06 25.31 20.89
CA PHE A 439 -29.52 25.26 19.52
C PHE A 439 -30.57 25.70 18.51
N GLU A 440 -30.29 26.78 17.79
CA GLU A 440 -31.19 27.38 16.80
C GLU A 440 -30.64 27.23 15.37
N ARG A 441 -31.54 27.20 14.38
CA ARG A 441 -31.17 27.16 12.94
C ARG A 441 -31.15 28.53 12.26
N ARG A 442 -31.27 29.60 13.05
CA ARG A 442 -31.10 30.99 12.63
C ARG A 442 -30.06 31.61 13.58
N PRO A 443 -29.24 32.56 13.12
CA PRO A 443 -28.38 33.30 14.03
C PRO A 443 -29.25 34.13 14.99
N PRO A 444 -29.20 33.91 16.32
CA PRO A 444 -29.96 34.71 17.29
C PRO A 444 -29.49 36.17 17.33
N THR A 445 -28.19 36.38 17.05
CA THR A 445 -27.55 37.70 16.97
C THR A 445 -26.74 37.78 15.67
N SER A 446 -26.61 38.97 15.07
CA SER A 446 -25.82 39.18 13.83
C SER A 446 -24.34 38.74 13.95
N SER A 447 -23.80 38.76 15.18
CA SER A 447 -22.45 38.28 15.51
C SER A 447 -22.36 36.81 15.95
N SER A 448 -23.49 36.08 16.00
CA SER A 448 -23.53 34.69 16.46
C SER A 448 -22.79 33.76 15.48
N LYS A 449 -21.93 32.91 16.04
CA LYS A 449 -21.09 31.99 15.28
C LYS A 449 -21.77 30.64 15.14
N ARG A 450 -21.36 29.87 14.13
CA ARG A 450 -21.80 28.49 13.92
C ARG A 450 -21.22 27.61 15.02
N THR A 451 -21.97 26.61 15.48
CA THR A 451 -21.50 25.66 16.50
C THR A 451 -20.16 25.01 16.14
N PHE A 452 -19.94 24.61 14.89
CA PHE A 452 -18.65 24.08 14.42
C PHE A 452 -17.49 25.09 14.60
N VAL A 453 -17.75 26.37 14.33
CA VAL A 453 -16.75 27.44 14.38
C VAL A 453 -16.39 27.74 15.83
N GLU A 454 -17.39 27.84 16.70
CA GLU A 454 -17.26 28.17 18.12
C GLU A 454 -16.65 27.04 18.95
N TYR A 455 -17.11 25.79 18.77
CA TYR A 455 -16.70 24.66 19.60
C TYR A 455 -15.49 23.90 19.09
N ILE A 456 -15.26 23.83 17.77
CA ILE A 456 -14.18 23.03 17.17
C ILE A 456 -13.07 23.93 16.64
N LEU A 457 -13.39 24.88 15.76
CA LEU A 457 -12.36 25.68 15.10
C LEU A 457 -11.71 26.72 16.03
N GLU A 458 -12.47 27.40 16.89
CA GLU A 458 -11.87 28.40 17.79
C GLU A 458 -10.85 27.82 18.79
N PRO A 459 -11.12 26.70 19.50
CA PRO A 459 -10.10 26.04 20.32
C PRO A 459 -8.89 25.57 19.50
N LEU A 460 -9.12 25.02 18.30
CA LEU A 460 -8.04 24.58 17.40
C LEU A 460 -7.15 25.76 16.97
N TYR A 461 -7.73 26.89 16.58
CA TYR A 461 -6.99 28.10 16.24
C TYR A 461 -6.23 28.66 17.45
N LYS A 462 -6.84 28.67 18.65
CA LYS A 462 -6.18 29.12 19.89
C LYS A 462 -4.93 28.29 20.21
N ILE A 463 -5.00 26.96 20.07
CA ILE A 463 -3.83 26.06 20.17
C ILE A 463 -2.78 26.43 19.13
N TYR A 464 -3.17 26.58 17.86
CA TYR A 464 -2.24 26.85 16.76
C TYR A 464 -1.53 28.21 16.95
N THR A 465 -2.26 29.28 17.28
CA THR A 465 -1.66 30.61 17.50
C THR A 465 -0.72 30.64 18.69
N ALA A 466 -1.06 29.96 19.79
CA ALA A 466 -0.21 29.90 20.99
C ALA A 466 1.12 29.21 20.69
N CYS A 467 1.09 27.99 20.12
CA CYS A 467 2.28 27.19 19.83
C CYS A 467 3.18 27.76 18.71
N LEU A 468 2.73 28.78 17.97
CA LEU A 468 3.51 29.47 16.94
C LEU A 468 4.07 30.84 17.39
N GLY A 469 3.36 31.55 18.28
CA GLY A 469 3.58 32.99 18.48
C GLY A 469 4.18 33.43 19.81
N GLU A 470 4.27 32.56 20.82
CA GLU A 470 4.41 32.99 22.21
C GLU A 470 5.57 32.33 23.01
N LYS A 471 5.86 32.92 24.19
CA LYS A 471 6.84 32.41 25.17
C LYS A 471 6.26 31.24 25.99
N GLU A 472 7.13 30.38 26.53
CA GLU A 472 6.79 29.20 27.37
C GLU A 472 5.68 29.49 28.41
N ASP A 473 5.77 30.61 29.11
CA ASP A 473 4.79 31.05 30.12
C ASP A 473 3.37 31.29 29.58
N VAL A 474 3.24 31.80 28.36
CA VAL A 474 1.95 32.15 27.77
C VAL A 474 1.35 30.91 27.11
N VAL A 475 2.17 30.13 26.38
CA VAL A 475 1.80 28.81 25.86
C VAL A 475 1.29 27.89 26.98
N SER A 476 1.96 27.85 28.14
CA SER A 476 1.50 27.04 29.27
C SER A 476 0.14 27.53 29.82
N LYS A 477 -0.13 28.85 29.82
CA LYS A 477 -1.41 29.41 30.29
C LYS A 477 -2.54 29.17 29.29
N THR A 478 -2.30 29.36 28.00
CA THR A 478 -3.31 29.18 26.94
C THR A 478 -3.66 27.70 26.77
N LEU A 479 -2.67 26.80 26.74
CA LEU A 479 -2.93 25.34 26.72
C LEU A 479 -3.71 24.88 27.95
N ARG A 480 -3.37 25.36 29.16
CA ARG A 480 -4.13 25.06 30.39
C ARG A 480 -5.59 25.51 30.31
N SER A 481 -5.87 26.68 29.72
CA SER A 481 -7.26 27.16 29.54
C SER A 481 -8.08 26.34 28.54
N VAL A 482 -7.41 25.55 27.69
CA VAL A 482 -8.01 24.59 26.73
C VAL A 482 -7.98 23.15 27.29
N GLY A 483 -7.58 22.96 28.55
CA GLY A 483 -7.52 21.64 29.21
C GLY A 483 -6.26 20.81 28.90
N VAL A 484 -5.30 21.37 28.15
CA VAL A 484 -4.07 20.68 27.73
C VAL A 484 -2.95 20.88 28.75
N LEU A 485 -2.39 19.77 29.23
CA LEU A 485 -1.24 19.72 30.12
C LEU A 485 -0.08 18.98 29.43
N LEU A 486 1.06 19.66 29.28
CA LEU A 486 2.30 19.14 28.68
C LEU A 486 3.46 19.18 29.69
N SER A 487 4.49 18.36 29.47
CA SER A 487 5.73 18.42 30.24
C SER A 487 6.57 19.66 29.90
N ARG A 488 7.54 20.02 30.77
CA ARG A 488 8.48 21.12 30.48
C ARG A 488 9.31 20.87 29.23
N ASP A 489 9.70 19.62 28.98
CA ASP A 489 10.53 19.24 27.83
C ASP A 489 9.73 19.28 26.52
N GLN A 490 8.43 18.93 26.57
CA GLN A 490 7.49 19.13 25.47
C GLN A 490 7.27 20.62 25.17
N LEU A 491 7.08 21.45 26.20
CA LEU A 491 6.91 22.91 26.05
C LEU A 491 8.14 23.61 25.47
N ARG A 492 9.32 23.01 25.59
CA ARG A 492 10.61 23.50 25.04
C ARG A 492 10.95 22.94 23.66
N SER A 493 10.13 22.04 23.13
CA SER A 493 10.31 21.51 21.78
C SER A 493 9.99 22.56 20.71
N SER A 494 10.48 22.37 19.48
CA SER A 494 10.19 23.28 18.38
C SER A 494 8.70 23.25 17.99
N ALA A 495 8.21 24.30 17.32
CA ALA A 495 6.78 24.53 17.11
C ALA A 495 6.02 23.33 16.48
N ARG A 496 6.64 22.56 15.57
CA ARG A 496 6.01 21.38 14.95
C ARG A 496 5.80 20.22 15.97
N PRO A 497 6.82 19.70 16.66
CA PRO A 497 6.64 18.79 17.80
C PRO A 497 5.67 19.32 18.88
N LEU A 498 5.77 20.60 19.24
CA LEU A 498 4.90 21.23 20.24
C LEU A 498 3.43 21.21 19.83
N LEU A 499 3.11 21.62 18.58
CA LEU A 499 1.77 21.51 18.00
C LEU A 499 1.27 20.07 18.01
N ARG A 500 2.13 19.11 17.63
CA ARG A 500 1.79 17.68 17.60
C ARG A 500 1.45 17.13 18.99
N ALA A 501 2.23 17.48 20.00
CA ALA A 501 1.98 17.11 21.39
C ALA A 501 0.70 17.76 21.95
N ALA A 502 0.51 19.07 21.70
CA ALA A 502 -0.68 19.80 22.15
C ALA A 502 -1.96 19.26 21.52
N CYS A 503 -1.98 19.03 20.20
CA CYS A 503 -3.15 18.52 19.50
C CYS A 503 -3.49 17.07 19.90
N ARG A 504 -2.47 16.18 20.00
CA ARG A 504 -2.66 14.82 20.53
C ARG A 504 -3.26 14.84 21.93
N ARG A 505 -2.77 15.72 22.83
CA ARG A 505 -3.27 15.78 24.20
C ARG A 505 -4.67 16.41 24.31
N PHE A 506 -5.06 17.26 23.36
CA PHE A 506 -6.41 17.81 23.25
C PHE A 506 -7.41 16.78 22.71
N PHE A 507 -7.17 16.21 21.52
CA PHE A 507 -8.10 15.30 20.85
C PHE A 507 -8.08 13.86 21.40
N GLY A 508 -6.99 13.44 22.05
CA GLY A 508 -6.86 12.10 22.62
C GLY A 508 -6.64 11.00 21.57
N VAL A 509 -7.32 9.87 21.74
CA VAL A 509 -7.28 8.70 20.84
C VAL A 509 -8.36 8.87 19.76
N ASN A 510 -8.07 8.51 18.50
CA ASN A 510 -8.96 8.74 17.35
C ASN A 510 -10.16 7.77 17.29
N CYS A 511 -10.73 7.35 18.44
CA CYS A 511 -11.82 6.38 18.56
C CYS A 511 -13.05 6.72 17.70
N GLY A 512 -13.28 8.02 17.43
CA GLY A 512 -14.35 8.49 16.55
C GLY A 512 -14.22 8.06 15.09
N TYR A 513 -13.00 7.80 14.59
CA TYR A 513 -12.78 7.20 13.27
C TYR A 513 -13.20 5.73 13.25
N VAL A 514 -12.83 4.97 14.30
CA VAL A 514 -13.19 3.55 14.43
C VAL A 514 -14.70 3.38 14.50
N ASP A 515 -15.39 4.20 15.30
CA ASP A 515 -16.85 4.24 15.40
C ASP A 515 -17.52 4.58 14.05
N MET A 516 -17.02 5.55 13.28
CA MET A 516 -17.48 5.81 11.90
C MET A 516 -17.37 4.55 11.03
N ILE A 517 -16.22 3.88 11.03
CA ILE A 517 -15.99 2.67 10.23
C ILE A 517 -16.92 1.53 10.69
N VAL A 518 -17.10 1.35 12.00
CA VAL A 518 -17.97 0.32 12.59
C VAL A 518 -19.45 0.54 12.23
N ARG A 519 -19.90 1.80 12.16
CA ARG A 519 -21.28 2.19 11.79
C ARG A 519 -21.57 2.11 10.30
N HIS A 520 -20.66 2.62 9.45
CA HIS A 520 -20.93 2.83 8.01
C HIS A 520 -20.39 1.74 7.09
N ILE A 521 -19.40 0.97 7.54
CA ILE A 521 -18.84 -0.16 6.78
C ILE A 521 -19.31 -1.46 7.44
N PRO A 522 -19.89 -2.42 6.67
CA PRO A 522 -20.35 -3.70 7.19
C PRO A 522 -19.20 -4.57 7.72
N SER A 523 -19.52 -5.52 8.60
CA SER A 523 -18.60 -6.63 8.90
C SER A 523 -18.48 -7.57 7.69
N PRO A 524 -17.39 -8.36 7.58
CA PRO A 524 -17.18 -9.27 6.45
C PRO A 524 -18.36 -10.20 6.14
N ALA A 525 -19.07 -10.72 7.14
CA ALA A 525 -20.25 -11.56 6.93
C ALA A 525 -21.49 -10.78 6.43
N ALA A 526 -21.68 -9.52 6.85
CA ALA A 526 -22.76 -8.69 6.35
C ALA A 526 -22.49 -8.20 4.92
N ALA A 527 -21.22 -7.99 4.58
CA ALA A 527 -20.77 -7.62 3.24
C ALA A 527 -20.78 -8.79 2.24
N ALA A 528 -20.52 -10.01 2.72
CA ALA A 528 -20.31 -11.20 1.90
C ALA A 528 -21.40 -11.43 0.86
N ARG A 529 -22.68 -11.31 1.23
CA ARG A 529 -23.81 -11.46 0.29
C ARG A 529 -23.70 -10.51 -0.91
N GLY A 530 -23.32 -9.25 -0.68
CA GLY A 530 -23.15 -8.26 -1.74
C GLY A 530 -21.90 -8.49 -2.58
N LYS A 531 -20.82 -8.97 -1.95
CA LYS A 531 -19.53 -9.27 -2.62
C LYS A 531 -19.61 -10.52 -3.50
N VAL A 532 -20.10 -11.64 -2.97
CA VAL A 532 -20.21 -12.92 -3.71
C VAL A 532 -21.09 -12.72 -4.95
N ALA A 533 -22.22 -12.01 -4.82
CA ALA A 533 -23.11 -11.68 -5.94
C ALA A 533 -22.53 -10.70 -7.00
N ARG A 534 -21.29 -10.21 -6.83
CA ARG A 534 -20.57 -9.37 -7.80
C ARG A 534 -19.22 -9.94 -8.25
N CYS A 535 -18.61 -10.79 -7.43
CA CYS A 535 -17.23 -11.27 -7.63
C CYS A 535 -17.13 -12.78 -7.85
N TYR A 536 -18.19 -13.58 -7.63
CA TYR A 536 -18.18 -15.01 -7.94
C TYR A 536 -18.86 -15.24 -9.29
N THR A 537 -18.28 -16.07 -10.17
CA THR A 537 -18.88 -16.36 -11.48
C THR A 537 -19.98 -17.42 -11.40
N GLY A 538 -19.89 -18.34 -10.43
CA GLY A 538 -20.81 -19.48 -10.30
C GLY A 538 -22.18 -19.17 -9.70
N PRO A 539 -23.12 -20.13 -9.78
CA PRO A 539 -24.50 -19.95 -9.33
C PRO A 539 -24.59 -19.70 -7.82
N LEU A 540 -25.32 -18.66 -7.44
CA LEU A 540 -25.44 -18.19 -6.05
C LEU A 540 -26.22 -19.16 -5.14
N ASP A 541 -27.03 -20.04 -5.74
CA ASP A 541 -27.78 -21.09 -5.03
C ASP A 541 -26.92 -22.34 -4.73
N SER A 542 -25.66 -22.40 -5.20
CA SER A 542 -24.75 -23.50 -4.89
C SER A 542 -24.42 -23.57 -3.39
N PRO A 543 -24.06 -24.76 -2.84
CA PRO A 543 -23.67 -24.89 -1.43
C PRO A 543 -22.41 -24.08 -1.11
N VAL A 544 -21.47 -23.99 -2.06
CA VAL A 544 -20.25 -23.17 -1.95
C VAL A 544 -20.59 -21.68 -1.86
N ALA A 545 -21.40 -21.15 -2.78
CA ALA A 545 -21.85 -19.76 -2.72
C ALA A 545 -22.67 -19.46 -1.46
N THR A 546 -23.56 -20.37 -1.05
CA THR A 546 -24.34 -20.25 0.19
C THR A 546 -23.43 -20.15 1.42
N SER A 547 -22.33 -20.91 1.48
CA SER A 547 -21.36 -20.88 2.58
C SER A 547 -20.55 -19.58 2.57
N MET A 548 -20.12 -19.11 1.39
CA MET A 548 -19.48 -17.81 1.22
C MET A 548 -20.39 -16.63 1.60
N ILE A 549 -21.67 -16.68 1.21
CA ILE A 549 -22.69 -15.65 1.54
C ILE A 549 -22.91 -15.56 3.06
N LYS A 550 -22.83 -16.68 3.78
CA LYS A 550 -22.87 -16.74 5.26
C LYS A 550 -21.54 -16.35 5.91
N CYS A 551 -20.44 -16.38 5.16
CA CYS A 551 -19.07 -16.26 5.66
C CYS A 551 -18.74 -17.33 6.73
N ASP A 552 -19.12 -18.58 6.44
CA ASP A 552 -19.04 -19.71 7.38
C ASP A 552 -17.59 -20.22 7.53
N PRO A 553 -16.95 -20.16 8.72
CA PRO A 553 -15.59 -20.66 8.92
C PRO A 553 -15.48 -22.20 8.86
N ARG A 554 -16.61 -22.93 8.88
CA ARG A 554 -16.68 -24.40 8.79
C ARG A 554 -17.18 -24.91 7.42
N GLY A 555 -17.49 -24.00 6.50
CA GLY A 555 -17.83 -24.32 5.11
C GLY A 555 -16.61 -24.76 4.27
N PRO A 556 -16.81 -25.09 2.98
CA PRO A 556 -15.71 -25.35 2.06
C PRO A 556 -14.77 -24.15 1.98
N LEU A 557 -13.46 -24.40 1.89
CA LEU A 557 -12.47 -23.33 1.78
C LEU A 557 -12.64 -22.58 0.45
N MET A 558 -12.79 -21.26 0.51
CA MET A 558 -12.76 -20.38 -0.67
C MET A 558 -12.01 -19.10 -0.30
N ILE A 559 -10.88 -18.85 -0.97
CA ILE A 559 -10.06 -17.64 -0.85
C ILE A 559 -10.01 -16.95 -2.20
N HIS A 560 -10.25 -15.63 -2.24
CA HIS A 560 -9.99 -14.80 -3.40
C HIS A 560 -8.63 -14.13 -3.23
N CYS A 561 -7.66 -14.47 -4.08
CA CYS A 561 -6.33 -13.89 -4.08
C CYS A 561 -6.28 -12.75 -5.09
N VAL A 562 -5.97 -11.54 -4.62
CA VAL A 562 -6.09 -10.29 -5.42
C VAL A 562 -4.75 -9.66 -5.78
N LYS A 563 -3.65 -10.11 -5.16
CA LYS A 563 -2.30 -9.56 -5.35
C LYS A 563 -1.23 -10.49 -4.79
N LEU A 564 -0.03 -10.42 -5.36
CA LEU A 564 1.20 -10.99 -4.84
C LEU A 564 2.11 -9.91 -4.23
N TYR A 565 2.86 -10.27 -3.18
CA TYR A 565 3.87 -9.43 -2.55
C TYR A 565 5.23 -10.13 -2.58
N ALA A 566 6.21 -9.57 -3.29
CA ALA A 566 7.57 -10.10 -3.28
C ALA A 566 8.15 -10.11 -1.85
N ALA A 567 8.85 -11.18 -1.51
CA ALA A 567 9.68 -11.25 -0.31
C ALA A 567 10.89 -10.28 -0.39
N PRO A 568 11.57 -9.97 0.74
CA PRO A 568 12.65 -8.98 0.76
C PRO A 568 13.85 -9.30 -0.15
N ASP A 569 14.08 -10.60 -0.39
CA ASP A 569 15.10 -11.18 -1.25
C ASP A 569 14.79 -11.09 -2.76
N GLY A 570 13.52 -10.91 -3.11
CA GLY A 570 13.00 -10.94 -4.48
C GLY A 570 12.85 -12.33 -5.10
N GLN A 571 12.97 -13.44 -4.34
CA GLN A 571 12.94 -14.81 -4.89
C GLN A 571 11.57 -15.47 -4.82
N SER A 572 10.73 -15.10 -3.85
CA SER A 572 9.43 -15.71 -3.59
C SER A 572 8.31 -14.67 -3.44
N PHE A 573 7.05 -15.08 -3.62
CA PHE A 573 5.89 -14.19 -3.51
C PHE A 573 4.89 -14.67 -2.46
N SER A 574 4.56 -13.77 -1.53
CA SER A 574 3.49 -13.96 -0.58
C SER A 574 2.15 -13.61 -1.21
N THR A 575 1.28 -14.61 -1.32
CA THR A 575 -0.04 -14.46 -1.92
C THR A 575 -1.01 -13.80 -0.96
N PHE A 576 -1.55 -12.64 -1.32
CA PHE A 576 -2.51 -11.89 -0.52
C PHE A 576 -3.94 -12.17 -0.96
N GLY A 577 -4.76 -12.65 -0.03
CA GLY A 577 -6.14 -13.01 -0.30
C GLY A 577 -7.10 -12.83 0.86
N ARG A 578 -8.39 -12.86 0.52
CA ARG A 578 -9.52 -12.83 1.46
C ARG A 578 -10.18 -14.19 1.53
N ILE A 579 -10.28 -14.75 2.74
CA ILE A 579 -11.04 -15.97 2.99
C ILE A 579 -12.53 -15.61 3.02
N TYR A 580 -13.32 -16.15 2.08
CA TYR A 580 -14.77 -15.98 2.04
C TYR A 580 -15.53 -17.07 2.81
N SER A 581 -15.03 -18.30 2.75
CA SER A 581 -15.61 -19.48 3.41
C SER A 581 -14.49 -20.41 3.88
N GLY A 582 -14.76 -21.18 4.93
CA GLY A 582 -13.84 -22.16 5.50
C GLY A 582 -12.71 -21.57 6.35
N THR A 583 -11.67 -22.38 6.52
CA THR A 583 -10.52 -22.16 7.39
C THR A 583 -9.26 -22.72 6.71
N ILE A 584 -8.13 -22.04 6.85
CA ILE A 584 -6.81 -22.46 6.33
C ILE A 584 -5.77 -22.50 7.46
N LYS A 585 -4.81 -23.42 7.34
CA LYS A 585 -3.64 -23.59 8.23
C LYS A 585 -2.36 -23.79 7.41
N PRO A 586 -1.18 -23.58 8.01
CA PRO A 586 0.07 -24.15 7.49
C PRO A 586 -0.04 -25.67 7.34
N GLY A 587 0.50 -26.22 6.24
CA GLY A 587 0.47 -27.63 5.89
C GLY A 587 -0.80 -28.11 5.17
N ASP A 588 -1.84 -27.29 5.04
CA ASP A 588 -3.05 -27.68 4.29
C ASP A 588 -2.74 -27.75 2.77
N ARG A 589 -3.21 -28.82 2.11
CA ARG A 589 -3.13 -28.98 0.65
C ARG A 589 -4.32 -28.30 -0.02
N VAL A 590 -4.05 -27.48 -1.03
CA VAL A 590 -5.03 -26.62 -1.69
C VAL A 590 -4.97 -26.75 -3.22
N LYS A 591 -6.12 -26.52 -3.87
CA LYS A 591 -6.22 -26.26 -5.31
C LYS A 591 -6.12 -24.75 -5.52
N VAL A 592 -5.18 -24.33 -6.36
CA VAL A 592 -5.07 -22.97 -6.89
C VAL A 592 -5.69 -23.00 -8.28
N LEU A 593 -6.73 -22.19 -8.51
CA LEU A 593 -7.41 -22.03 -9.78
C LEU A 593 -7.07 -20.65 -10.33
N GLY A 594 -6.56 -20.55 -11.56
CA GLY A 594 -6.14 -19.28 -12.16
C GLY A 594 -7.29 -18.42 -12.72
N GLU A 595 -7.00 -17.65 -13.77
CA GLU A 595 -7.96 -16.73 -14.42
C GLU A 595 -8.66 -17.33 -15.65
N ALA A 596 -8.10 -18.40 -16.23
CA ALA A 596 -8.65 -19.13 -17.36
C ALA A 596 -9.45 -20.38 -16.94
N TYR A 597 -9.17 -20.93 -15.75
CA TYR A 597 -9.82 -22.14 -15.22
C TYR A 597 -11.34 -22.14 -15.40
N SER A 598 -11.86 -23.24 -15.94
CA SER A 598 -13.30 -23.51 -15.98
C SER A 598 -13.60 -24.90 -15.40
N PRO A 599 -14.85 -25.18 -14.98
CA PRO A 599 -15.18 -26.53 -14.53
C PRO A 599 -15.18 -27.60 -15.62
N ASP A 600 -15.08 -27.20 -16.89
CA ASP A 600 -15.03 -28.06 -18.07
C ASP A 600 -13.60 -28.13 -18.66
N ASP A 601 -12.64 -27.38 -18.07
CA ASP A 601 -11.23 -27.24 -18.50
C ASP A 601 -10.36 -26.93 -17.27
N ASP A 602 -9.65 -27.95 -16.78
CA ASP A 602 -8.82 -27.88 -15.57
C ASP A 602 -7.31 -27.73 -15.83
N GLU A 603 -6.89 -27.29 -17.03
CA GLU A 603 -5.46 -27.00 -17.31
C GLU A 603 -4.88 -25.89 -16.40
N ASP A 604 -5.68 -24.86 -16.09
CA ASP A 604 -5.33 -23.74 -15.19
C ASP A 604 -5.65 -24.03 -13.71
N MET A 605 -5.51 -25.31 -13.29
CA MET A 605 -5.59 -25.77 -11.90
C MET A 605 -4.24 -26.37 -11.45
N ALA A 606 -3.70 -25.86 -10.36
CA ALA A 606 -2.51 -26.41 -9.70
C ALA A 606 -2.80 -26.91 -8.27
N LEU A 607 -2.08 -27.96 -7.84
CA LEU A 607 -2.07 -28.39 -6.44
C LEU A 607 -0.86 -27.79 -5.71
N ALA A 608 -1.13 -27.02 -4.65
CA ALA A 608 -0.11 -26.43 -3.79
C ALA A 608 -0.28 -26.88 -2.33
N THR A 609 0.73 -26.58 -1.49
CA THR A 609 0.67 -26.82 -0.04
C THR A 609 1.06 -25.52 0.65
N VAL A 610 0.23 -25.03 1.56
CA VAL A 610 0.47 -23.74 2.23
C VAL A 610 1.63 -23.87 3.22
N SER A 611 2.74 -23.18 2.98
CA SER A 611 3.92 -23.21 3.85
C SER A 611 3.69 -22.43 5.14
N THR A 612 3.15 -21.21 5.02
CA THR A 612 2.88 -20.29 6.14
C THR A 612 1.49 -19.67 6.00
N VAL A 613 0.93 -19.19 7.11
CA VAL A 613 -0.25 -18.32 7.11
C VAL A 613 0.06 -17.14 8.03
N SER A 614 0.05 -15.91 7.51
CA SER A 614 0.32 -14.72 8.32
C SER A 614 -0.68 -13.59 8.11
N ILE A 615 -0.84 -12.77 9.14
CA ILE A 615 -1.64 -11.55 9.15
C ILE A 615 -0.73 -10.36 8.82
N PRO A 616 -1.10 -9.51 7.85
CA PRO A 616 -0.28 -8.35 7.48
C PRO A 616 -0.31 -7.24 8.55
N ARG A 617 0.87 -6.76 8.93
CA ARG A 617 1.10 -5.64 9.88
C ARG A 617 2.02 -4.59 9.24
N GLY A 618 1.88 -4.28 7.95
CA GLY A 618 2.77 -3.35 7.24
C GLY A 618 4.18 -3.91 7.07
N ARG A 619 5.16 -3.36 7.82
CA ARG A 619 6.57 -3.81 7.79
C ARG A 619 6.84 -5.14 8.52
N ARG A 620 5.88 -5.61 9.32
CA ARG A 620 5.92 -6.90 10.01
C ARG A 620 4.80 -7.83 9.53
N ARG A 621 4.95 -9.13 9.83
CA ARG A 621 3.96 -10.17 9.59
C ARG A 621 3.75 -10.94 10.90
N THR A 622 2.50 -11.17 11.28
CA THR A 622 2.15 -11.99 12.45
C THR A 622 1.78 -13.38 11.96
N GLU A 623 2.59 -14.40 12.22
CA GLU A 623 2.24 -15.77 11.84
C GLU A 623 1.10 -16.34 12.70
N VAL A 624 0.21 -17.12 12.08
CA VAL A 624 -0.96 -17.69 12.75
C VAL A 624 -1.14 -19.16 12.39
N THR A 625 -1.40 -19.98 13.41
CA THR A 625 -1.66 -21.42 13.28
C THR A 625 -2.95 -21.74 12.50
N MET A 626 -3.82 -20.75 12.31
CA MET A 626 -5.11 -20.87 11.64
C MET A 626 -5.64 -19.49 11.23
N ALA A 627 -6.18 -19.36 10.02
CA ALA A 627 -7.00 -18.22 9.61
C ALA A 627 -8.39 -18.67 9.13
N ARG A 628 -9.41 -17.83 9.36
CA ARG A 628 -10.84 -18.18 9.17
C ARG A 628 -11.53 -17.20 8.22
N ALA A 629 -12.66 -17.64 7.65
CA ALA A 629 -13.57 -16.82 6.87
C ALA A 629 -13.75 -15.40 7.45
N GLY A 630 -13.64 -14.39 6.59
CA GLY A 630 -13.68 -12.97 6.93
C GLY A 630 -12.32 -12.33 7.25
N ASN A 631 -11.21 -13.07 7.25
CA ASN A 631 -9.85 -12.51 7.38
C ASN A 631 -9.20 -12.22 6.02
N TRP A 632 -8.23 -11.31 6.04
CA TRP A 632 -7.19 -11.20 5.01
C TRP A 632 -5.92 -11.87 5.50
N VAL A 633 -5.24 -12.55 4.60
CA VAL A 633 -4.05 -13.37 4.88
C VAL A 633 -2.98 -13.14 3.82
N LEU A 634 -1.73 -13.34 4.24
CA LEU A 634 -0.61 -13.66 3.38
C LEU A 634 -0.37 -15.17 3.48
N LEU A 635 -0.18 -15.81 2.33
CA LEU A 635 0.07 -17.25 2.19
C LEU A 635 1.35 -17.44 1.36
N ASP A 636 2.34 -18.15 1.91
CA ASP A 636 3.57 -18.49 1.19
C ASP A 636 3.51 -19.95 0.68
N GLY A 637 4.13 -20.25 -0.47
CA GLY A 637 4.15 -21.59 -1.06
C GLY A 637 2.95 -21.93 -1.98
N VAL A 638 2.19 -20.93 -2.41
CA VAL A 638 1.04 -21.07 -3.33
C VAL A 638 1.12 -20.17 -4.57
N ASP A 639 2.25 -19.50 -4.74
CA ASP A 639 2.49 -18.42 -5.70
C ASP A 639 2.89 -18.89 -7.10
N ALA A 640 3.51 -20.06 -7.23
CA ALA A 640 4.11 -20.55 -8.48
C ALA A 640 3.15 -20.61 -9.70
N ASN A 641 1.84 -20.69 -9.48
CA ASN A 641 0.81 -20.73 -10.53
C ASN A 641 -0.21 -19.57 -10.41
N ILE A 642 0.20 -18.43 -9.85
CA ILE A 642 -0.62 -17.22 -9.75
C ILE A 642 0.03 -16.09 -10.55
N SER A 643 -0.62 -15.65 -11.64
CA SER A 643 -0.12 -14.56 -12.48
C SER A 643 -0.56 -13.18 -12.01
N LYS A 644 -1.84 -13.03 -11.64
CA LYS A 644 -2.47 -11.77 -11.19
C LYS A 644 -3.48 -12.03 -10.07
N THR A 645 -4.57 -12.73 -10.39
CA THR A 645 -5.53 -13.24 -9.41
C THR A 645 -5.73 -14.74 -9.51
N ALA A 646 -6.24 -15.32 -8.43
CA ALA A 646 -6.52 -16.75 -8.34
C ALA A 646 -7.61 -17.03 -7.30
N THR A 647 -8.23 -18.20 -7.40
CA THR A 647 -9.17 -18.74 -6.42
C THR A 647 -8.55 -19.95 -5.75
N ILE A 648 -8.36 -19.92 -4.43
CA ILE A 648 -7.81 -21.05 -3.67
C ILE A 648 -8.95 -21.79 -2.96
N THR A 649 -9.02 -23.10 -3.14
CA THR A 649 -9.98 -24.00 -2.49
C THR A 649 -9.30 -25.26 -1.91
N GLY A 650 -10.01 -26.04 -1.10
CA GLY A 650 -9.44 -27.20 -0.41
C GLY A 650 -9.27 -28.42 -1.33
N ALA A 651 -8.16 -29.15 -1.22
CA ALA A 651 -7.87 -30.32 -2.05
C ALA A 651 -8.21 -31.69 -1.39
N GLY A 652 -8.79 -31.70 -0.19
CA GLY A 652 -8.90 -32.91 0.63
C GLY A 652 -10.25 -33.64 0.57
N SER A 653 -10.20 -34.95 0.31
CA SER A 653 -11.32 -35.93 0.37
C SER A 653 -11.84 -36.23 1.79
N GLY A 654 -11.78 -35.21 2.66
CA GLY A 654 -12.32 -35.22 4.03
C GLY A 654 -13.50 -34.26 4.20
N SER A 655 -13.86 -33.50 3.16
CA SER A 655 -15.07 -32.67 3.15
C SER A 655 -16.11 -33.28 2.22
N ALA A 656 -17.19 -33.81 2.81
CA ALA A 656 -18.32 -34.47 2.11
C ALA A 656 -19.21 -33.50 1.29
N PHE A 657 -18.62 -32.41 0.79
CA PHE A 657 -19.20 -31.38 -0.07
C PHE A 657 -18.37 -31.13 -1.34
N VAL A 658 -17.17 -31.75 -1.46
CA VAL A 658 -16.26 -31.56 -2.60
C VAL A 658 -16.11 -32.85 -3.43
N ASP A 659 -16.26 -34.03 -2.82
CA ASP A 659 -16.19 -35.33 -3.51
C ASP A 659 -17.47 -35.69 -4.32
N SER A 660 -18.36 -34.72 -4.59
CA SER A 660 -19.62 -34.95 -5.30
C SER A 660 -19.98 -33.82 -6.28
N GLU A 661 -19.66 -34.01 -7.57
CA GLU A 661 -20.33 -33.39 -8.74
C GLU A 661 -20.63 -31.88 -8.64
N HIS A 662 -19.75 -31.11 -8.01
CA HIS A 662 -19.95 -29.69 -7.76
C HIS A 662 -18.81 -28.87 -8.35
N ASN A 663 -18.99 -28.55 -9.62
CA ASN A 663 -18.20 -27.66 -10.48
C ASN A 663 -17.93 -26.30 -9.79
N VAL A 664 -16.88 -26.24 -8.95
CA VAL A 664 -16.41 -25.03 -8.27
C VAL A 664 -15.96 -24.04 -9.33
N GLN A 665 -16.44 -22.79 -9.25
CA GLN A 665 -16.02 -21.74 -10.17
C GLN A 665 -15.09 -20.74 -9.48
N ILE A 666 -14.42 -19.92 -10.28
CA ILE A 666 -13.49 -18.88 -9.80
C ILE A 666 -14.22 -17.62 -9.30
N PHE A 667 -13.48 -16.76 -8.62
CA PHE A 667 -13.81 -15.35 -8.56
C PHE A 667 -13.48 -14.67 -9.90
N SER A 668 -14.25 -13.64 -10.26
CA SER A 668 -14.09 -12.89 -11.51
C SER A 668 -12.73 -12.16 -11.56
N PRO A 669 -11.90 -12.36 -12.60
CA PRO A 669 -10.62 -11.67 -12.75
C PRO A 669 -10.70 -10.14 -12.69
N LEU A 670 -9.57 -9.50 -12.37
CA LEU A 670 -9.49 -8.05 -12.23
C LEU A 670 -9.63 -7.33 -13.57
N LYS A 671 -10.83 -6.80 -13.82
CA LYS A 671 -11.09 -5.87 -14.92
C LYS A 671 -10.59 -4.48 -14.57
N PHE A 672 -9.35 -4.18 -14.96
CA PHE A 672 -8.81 -2.83 -14.91
C PHE A 672 -9.47 -1.96 -15.98
N PRO A 673 -10.03 -0.78 -15.63
CA PRO A 673 -10.50 0.16 -16.64
C PRO A 673 -9.29 0.69 -17.42
N GLN A 674 -9.26 0.45 -18.73
CA GLN A 674 -8.27 1.12 -19.60
C GLN A 674 -8.51 2.62 -19.54
N VAL A 675 -7.43 3.38 -19.34
CA VAL A 675 -7.47 4.85 -19.31
C VAL A 675 -7.36 5.36 -20.73
N SER A 676 -8.51 5.40 -21.42
CA SER A 676 -8.73 6.01 -22.73
C SER A 676 -9.23 7.45 -22.61
#